data_AF-A0A9W6C026-F1
#
_entry.id   AF-A0A9W6C026-F1
#
_cell.length_a   1.000
_cell.length_b   1.000
_cell.length_c   1.000
_cell.angle_alpha   90.00
_cell.angle_beta   90.00
_cell.angle_gamma   90.00
#
_symmetry.space_group_name_H-M   'P 1'
#
loop_
_entity.id
_entity.type
_entity.pdbx_description
1 polymer ?
#
loop_
_entity_poly.entity_id
_entity_poly.type
_entity_poly.pdbx_seq_one_letter_code
_entity_poly.pdbx_strand_id
1 'polypeptide(L)'
;MSASLIASLSRLFGQQERSDCTLVFYCNATTADKDLKEASAQEQQQDSAAAKTPNDAEQPAAGPECEPAADQDQKETSQETASDWPDGPDEQQPGAAVEAASDISGAATTRSNKRGGSEATQTPAKRRKAAQTQTASQPELLPDDSMAVGDPLLAHMLVISGGSERFRAQLDRWVEEQGYGAKPVLRVPLDNPDDLPHALSAVKFMYTGKLDASDAATLLRVRRQAAYLQVEGCTEACDEALLALITAPQPSQQQQAGGLLAGVSQLYCCRDLLSRADVAPATLRKLLDVCRQQLVKHAGSADSGQQQQQGAGAAPAVVPSSTGGPGPIGELLAWAFGDAPSLMSREDVRRQLEALPAAAMEALLGCDSFATDSESTVLLMLLTWLQVNPSCNAKSRQRLLKLIRLTQLCDTYLFRLLPLTTLSIISPQELRFLYEYASAPEDKRVRMRQTAGPAGFDFSSAWYRDVPRPAPTAGEGSGSGDSRSYEWSVDAEKLRAALQSTESQKTAYVYGEFTSSGPRVVSNGLEWYPGVIFNKGKDAAGIYLFCDTPSVLRLNLTPEEPVLASPGSYRLVVYKWDGGSGGGGQREVGWSWDFTCSATFCRVGCGWGTPDALPFKRTLPSATAAASISAGDTQQQLLACWAPYLKDGKLWGCLSLGKVGE
;
A
#
# COMPACT_ATOMS: atom_id res chain seq x y z
N MET A 1 -32.34 8.57 24.60
CA MET A 1 -33.28 7.80 25.47
C MET A 1 -32.95 8.08 26.93
N SER A 2 -33.93 8.05 27.85
CA SER A 2 -33.64 8.18 29.29
C SER A 2 -32.93 6.93 29.81
N ALA A 3 -32.04 7.07 30.81
CA ALA A 3 -31.32 5.93 31.40
C ALA A 3 -32.27 4.85 31.97
N SER A 4 -33.43 5.27 32.48
CA SER A 4 -34.48 4.36 32.98
C SER A 4 -35.09 3.49 31.87
N LEU A 5 -35.29 4.05 30.68
CA LEU A 5 -35.78 3.28 29.53
C LEU A 5 -34.74 2.25 29.08
N ILE A 6 -33.47 2.64 28.98
CA ILE A 6 -32.37 1.73 28.61
C ILE A 6 -32.25 0.58 29.61
N ALA A 7 -32.33 0.87 30.91
CA ALA A 7 -32.30 -0.16 31.96
C ALA A 7 -33.49 -1.13 31.86
N SER A 8 -34.66 -0.63 31.45
CA SER A 8 -35.86 -1.46 31.24
C SER A 8 -35.72 -2.33 30.00
N LEU A 9 -35.24 -1.78 28.88
CA LEU A 9 -34.99 -2.53 27.65
C LEU A 9 -33.92 -3.59 27.84
N SER A 10 -32.85 -3.28 28.57
CA SER A 10 -31.77 -4.23 28.86
C SER A 10 -32.26 -5.50 29.57
N ARG A 11 -33.31 -5.39 30.40
CA ARG A 11 -33.90 -6.54 31.10
C ARG A 11 -34.74 -7.43 30.19
N LEU A 12 -35.20 -6.92 29.04
CA LEU A 12 -36.05 -7.66 28.11
C LEU A 12 -35.27 -8.63 27.20
N PHE A 13 -33.94 -8.48 27.09
CA PHE A 13 -33.14 -9.33 26.22
C PHE A 13 -33.27 -10.81 26.61
N GLY A 14 -33.75 -11.64 25.68
CA GLY A 14 -33.97 -13.08 25.87
C GLY A 14 -35.13 -13.45 26.81
N GLN A 15 -35.88 -12.48 27.35
CA GLN A 15 -37.01 -12.78 28.21
C GLN A 15 -38.25 -13.16 27.40
N GLN A 16 -39.02 -14.11 27.91
CA GLN A 16 -40.29 -14.51 27.30
C GLN A 16 -41.37 -13.43 27.46
N GLU A 17 -41.31 -12.68 28.55
CA GLU A 17 -42.25 -11.60 28.86
C GLU A 17 -42.31 -10.60 27.71
N ARG A 18 -43.46 -10.56 27.02
CA ARG A 18 -43.74 -9.65 25.89
C ARG A 18 -42.92 -9.90 24.62
N SER A 19 -42.23 -11.03 24.52
CA SER A 19 -41.57 -11.42 23.27
C SER A 19 -42.61 -11.70 22.18
N ASP A 20 -42.62 -10.86 21.16
CA ASP A 20 -43.49 -10.90 20.00
C ASP A 20 -42.75 -11.32 18.73
N CYS A 21 -41.46 -11.68 18.82
CA CYS A 21 -40.67 -12.26 17.75
C CYS A 21 -39.70 -13.34 18.28
N THR A 22 -39.25 -14.23 17.40
CA THR A 22 -38.15 -15.18 17.67
C THR A 22 -37.08 -15.04 16.60
N LEU A 23 -35.81 -14.96 16.99
CA LEU A 23 -34.67 -15.02 16.06
C LEU A 23 -34.10 -16.45 16.08
N VAL A 24 -33.88 -17.02 14.91
CA VAL A 24 -33.25 -18.34 14.73
C VAL A 24 -32.00 -18.16 13.88
N PHE A 25 -30.85 -18.50 14.43
CA PHE A 25 -29.58 -18.46 13.72
C PHE A 25 -29.32 -19.80 13.03
N TYR A 26 -28.79 -19.78 11.82
CA TYR A 26 -28.48 -20.99 11.08
C TYR A 26 -27.18 -20.84 10.31
N CYS A 27 -26.44 -21.93 10.13
CA CYS A 27 -25.25 -21.94 9.28
C CYS A 27 -25.57 -22.55 7.93
N ASN A 28 -25.02 -21.98 6.86
CA ASN A 28 -25.19 -22.53 5.52
C ASN A 28 -24.37 -23.84 5.40
N ALA A 29 -25.03 -24.96 5.09
CA ALA A 29 -24.35 -26.28 5.00
C ALA A 29 -23.20 -26.26 3.98
N THR A 30 -23.35 -25.44 2.94
CA THR A 30 -22.42 -25.36 1.82
C THR A 30 -21.05 -24.79 2.16
N THR A 31 -20.91 -24.01 3.25
CA THR A 31 -19.60 -23.53 3.72
C THR A 31 -18.96 -24.56 4.64
N ALA A 32 -19.71 -25.11 5.59
CA ALA A 32 -19.20 -26.13 6.52
C ALA A 32 -18.66 -27.38 5.80
N ASP A 33 -19.37 -27.86 4.77
CA ASP A 33 -18.93 -29.03 3.98
C ASP A 33 -17.70 -28.74 3.11
N LYS A 34 -17.51 -27.49 2.69
CA LYS A 34 -16.32 -27.10 1.91
C LYS A 34 -15.10 -27.01 2.82
N ASP A 35 -15.23 -26.35 3.96
CA ASP A 35 -14.12 -26.18 4.90
C ASP A 35 -13.68 -27.53 5.49
N LEU A 36 -14.63 -28.44 5.80
CA LEU A 36 -14.30 -29.80 6.25
C LEU A 36 -13.59 -30.62 5.16
N LYS A 37 -13.99 -30.48 3.89
CA LYS A 37 -13.33 -31.15 2.77
C LYS A 37 -11.95 -30.57 2.48
N GLU A 38 -11.77 -29.26 2.59
CA GLU A 38 -10.48 -28.60 2.42
C GLU A 38 -9.50 -28.92 3.55
N ALA A 39 -9.96 -28.91 4.81
CA ALA A 39 -9.15 -29.31 5.96
C ALA A 39 -8.72 -30.79 5.87
N SER A 40 -9.65 -31.68 5.50
CA SER A 40 -9.34 -33.10 5.28
C SER A 40 -8.36 -33.32 4.12
N ALA A 41 -8.44 -32.50 3.07
CA ALA A 41 -7.50 -32.56 1.94
C ALA A 41 -6.09 -32.07 2.34
N GLN A 42 -5.99 -31.02 3.18
CA GLN A 42 -4.71 -30.52 3.69
C GLN A 42 -4.02 -31.51 4.64
N GLU A 43 -4.78 -32.19 5.50
CA GLU A 43 -4.26 -33.22 6.41
C GLU A 43 -3.74 -34.44 5.62
N GLN A 44 -4.46 -34.90 4.60
CA GLN A 44 -3.98 -35.96 3.69
C GLN A 44 -2.73 -35.54 2.91
N GLN A 45 -2.60 -34.25 2.57
CA GLN A 45 -1.41 -33.73 1.90
C GLN A 45 -0.18 -33.70 2.82
N GLN A 46 -0.35 -33.35 4.10
CA GLN A 46 0.73 -33.40 5.10
C GLN A 46 1.19 -34.83 5.39
N ASP A 47 0.27 -35.79 5.50
CA ASP A 47 0.62 -37.20 5.71
C ASP A 47 1.36 -37.81 4.50
N SER A 48 0.98 -37.42 3.28
CA SER A 48 1.68 -37.86 2.06
C SER A 48 3.07 -37.25 1.88
N ALA A 49 3.33 -36.07 2.47
CA ALA A 49 4.64 -35.43 2.46
C ALA A 49 5.61 -36.04 3.48
N ALA A 50 5.10 -36.56 4.61
CA ALA A 50 5.91 -37.23 5.63
C ALA A 50 6.43 -38.61 5.20
N ALA A 51 5.85 -39.22 4.16
CA ALA A 51 6.21 -40.57 3.69
C ALA A 51 7.34 -40.61 2.63
N LYS A 52 7.95 -39.48 2.26
CA LYS A 52 9.06 -39.41 1.28
C LYS A 52 10.34 -38.86 1.91
N THR A 53 11.04 -39.71 2.66
CA THR A 53 12.48 -39.53 2.95
C THR A 53 13.28 -40.53 2.09
N PRO A 54 14.25 -40.08 1.27
CA PRO A 54 15.17 -40.98 0.59
C PRO A 54 16.29 -41.38 1.56
N ASN A 55 16.52 -42.69 1.64
CA ASN A 55 17.53 -43.32 2.46
C ASN A 55 18.68 -43.72 1.51
N ASP A 56 19.76 -42.94 1.46
CA ASP A 56 21.02 -43.27 0.77
C ASP A 56 22.17 -42.67 1.62
N ALA A 57 22.81 -43.46 2.47
CA ALA A 57 24.01 -44.27 2.19
C ALA A 57 25.32 -43.46 2.23
N GLU A 58 25.98 -43.48 3.39
CA GLU A 58 27.37 -43.10 3.62
C GLU A 58 28.35 -44.01 2.84
N GLN A 59 29.30 -43.41 2.13
CA GLN A 59 30.60 -44.01 1.79
C GLN A 59 31.70 -42.94 1.86
N PRO A 60 32.84 -43.19 2.53
CA PRO A 60 33.97 -42.25 2.56
C PRO A 60 34.94 -42.53 1.41
N ALA A 61 35.27 -41.48 0.64
CA ALA A 61 36.33 -41.52 -0.36
C ALA A 61 37.64 -40.97 0.23
N ALA A 62 38.69 -41.79 0.14
CA ALA A 62 40.06 -41.45 0.44
C ALA A 62 40.60 -40.39 -0.55
N GLY A 63 41.30 -39.38 -0.03
CA GLY A 63 42.00 -38.39 -0.85
C GLY A 63 43.38 -38.88 -1.31
N PRO A 64 43.91 -38.37 -2.43
CA PRO A 64 45.31 -38.53 -2.77
C PRO A 64 46.15 -37.36 -2.25
N GLU A 65 47.30 -37.72 -1.69
CA GLU A 65 48.43 -36.87 -1.33
C GLU A 65 49.01 -36.18 -2.57
N CYS A 66 49.44 -34.92 -2.41
CA CYS A 66 50.23 -34.21 -3.41
C CYS A 66 51.43 -33.55 -2.72
N GLU A 67 52.63 -34.00 -3.09
CA GLU A 67 53.94 -33.51 -2.66
C GLU A 67 54.25 -32.08 -3.19
N PRO A 68 55.21 -31.37 -2.58
CA PRO A 68 55.58 -30.00 -2.95
C PRO A 68 56.73 -29.96 -3.97
N ALA A 69 56.70 -28.97 -4.86
CA ALA A 69 57.85 -28.58 -5.68
C ALA A 69 58.16 -27.10 -5.49
N ALA A 70 59.47 -26.83 -5.44
CA ALA A 70 60.13 -25.61 -5.05
C ALA A 70 60.32 -24.58 -6.18
N ASP A 71 60.74 -23.39 -5.76
CA ASP A 71 61.52 -22.36 -6.46
C ASP A 71 61.07 -21.84 -7.82
N GLN A 72 60.86 -20.52 -7.90
CA GLN A 72 61.82 -19.65 -8.59
C GLN A 72 61.57 -18.16 -8.31
N ASP A 73 62.69 -17.49 -7.97
CA ASP A 73 62.93 -16.06 -8.08
C ASP A 73 62.42 -15.46 -9.40
N GLN A 74 61.81 -14.27 -9.33
CA GLN A 74 62.24 -13.18 -10.21
C GLN A 74 61.90 -11.80 -9.63
N LYS A 75 62.94 -10.99 -9.71
CA LYS A 75 63.15 -9.64 -9.23
C LYS A 75 62.89 -8.71 -10.40
N GLU A 76 61.96 -7.76 -10.30
CA GLU A 76 61.97 -6.60 -11.18
C GLU A 76 61.41 -5.34 -10.50
N THR A 77 62.35 -4.45 -10.24
CA THR A 77 62.23 -3.03 -9.96
C THR A 77 61.56 -2.28 -11.11
N SER A 78 60.65 -1.35 -10.80
CA SER A 78 60.48 -0.12 -11.57
C SER A 78 59.90 0.99 -10.69
N GLN A 79 60.74 2.01 -10.47
CA GLN A 79 60.37 3.38 -10.10
C GLN A 79 59.80 4.08 -11.33
N GLU A 80 58.79 4.94 -11.15
CA GLU A 80 58.50 6.17 -11.89
C GLU A 80 57.07 6.61 -11.52
N THR A 81 56.64 7.87 -11.46
CA THR A 81 57.22 9.20 -11.29
C THR A 81 56.01 10.08 -10.93
N ALA A 82 56.23 11.11 -10.11
CA ALA A 82 55.22 12.12 -9.82
C ALA A 82 55.00 13.06 -11.01
N SER A 83 53.77 13.51 -11.20
CA SER A 83 53.37 14.66 -12.04
C SER A 83 52.11 15.23 -11.38
N ASP A 84 52.18 16.27 -10.56
CA ASP A 84 52.41 17.69 -10.91
C ASP A 84 51.31 18.22 -11.84
N TRP A 85 50.25 18.77 -11.22
CA TRP A 85 49.16 19.50 -11.88
C TRP A 85 49.19 20.94 -11.36
N PRO A 86 49.21 21.97 -12.23
CA PRO A 86 49.28 23.35 -11.79
C PRO A 86 47.90 23.93 -11.44
N ASP A 87 47.93 24.75 -10.40
CA ASP A 87 46.91 25.72 -10.01
C ASP A 87 46.55 26.70 -11.14
N GLY A 88 45.28 27.11 -11.19
CA GLY A 88 44.78 28.25 -11.95
C GLY A 88 43.30 28.56 -11.62
N PRO A 89 42.86 29.83 -11.71
CA PRO A 89 42.26 30.49 -10.55
C PRO A 89 40.76 30.85 -10.68
N ASP A 90 40.30 31.49 -9.60
CA ASP A 90 39.04 32.17 -9.27
C ASP A 90 38.14 32.77 -10.39
N GLU A 91 36.88 32.88 -9.96
CA GLU A 91 35.88 33.91 -10.33
C GLU A 91 34.98 33.67 -11.57
N GLN A 92 33.69 33.36 -11.33
CA GLN A 92 32.54 34.24 -11.61
C GLN A 92 31.19 33.52 -11.47
N GLN A 93 30.21 34.20 -10.85
CA GLN A 93 28.79 33.82 -10.78
C GLN A 93 28.15 33.70 -12.18
N PRO A 94 27.09 32.88 -12.30
CA PRO A 94 25.86 33.39 -12.91
C PRO A 94 24.60 32.97 -12.12
N GLY A 95 23.51 33.73 -12.04
CA GLY A 95 22.93 34.56 -13.09
C GLY A 95 21.92 33.71 -13.87
N ALA A 96 20.62 33.92 -13.59
CA ALA A 96 19.50 33.10 -14.05
C ALA A 96 19.47 32.87 -15.57
N ALA A 97 19.36 31.59 -15.99
CA ALA A 97 18.88 31.19 -17.30
C ALA A 97 18.42 29.72 -17.25
N VAL A 98 17.11 29.48 -17.35
CA VAL A 98 16.54 28.17 -17.68
C VAL A 98 15.53 28.38 -18.81
N GLU A 99 16.04 28.42 -20.04
CA GLU A 99 15.31 28.14 -21.28
C GLU A 99 16.27 27.39 -22.21
N ALA A 100 16.29 26.05 -22.12
CA ALA A 100 16.81 25.17 -23.17
C ALA A 100 16.54 23.70 -22.80
N ALA A 101 15.38 23.17 -23.19
CA ALA A 101 15.17 21.73 -23.41
C ALA A 101 13.84 21.50 -24.15
N SER A 102 13.74 21.97 -25.39
CA SER A 102 12.74 21.50 -26.35
C SER A 102 13.47 21.13 -27.63
N ASP A 103 13.89 19.88 -27.73
CA ASP A 103 14.04 19.10 -28.97
C ASP A 103 14.87 17.83 -28.70
N ILE A 104 14.27 16.87 -28.00
CA ILE A 104 14.63 15.45 -28.14
C ILE A 104 13.33 14.67 -28.32
N SER A 105 12.73 14.84 -29.49
CA SER A 105 11.76 13.89 -30.04
C SER A 105 12.55 12.73 -30.64
N GLY A 106 13.05 11.82 -29.79
CA GLY A 106 13.54 10.52 -30.24
C GLY A 106 12.37 9.71 -30.78
N ALA A 107 12.37 9.42 -32.08
CA ALA A 107 11.34 8.66 -32.75
C ALA A 107 11.24 7.22 -32.19
N ALA A 108 10.37 7.02 -31.19
CA ALA A 108 9.85 5.70 -30.88
C ALA A 108 8.90 5.30 -32.01
N THR A 109 9.38 4.41 -32.88
CA THR A 109 8.58 3.86 -33.99
C THR A 109 7.46 3.01 -33.39
N THR A 110 6.27 3.58 -33.29
CA THR A 110 5.06 2.89 -32.85
C THR A 110 4.54 2.00 -33.98
N ARG A 111 4.75 0.69 -33.85
CA ARG A 111 4.07 -0.32 -34.68
C ARG A 111 2.63 -0.45 -34.17
N SER A 112 1.73 0.36 -34.72
CA SER A 112 0.27 0.23 -34.51
C SER A 112 -0.18 -1.15 -35.01
N ASN A 113 -0.52 -2.04 -34.09
CA ASN A 113 -1.06 -3.36 -34.43
C ASN A 113 -2.56 -3.22 -34.75
N LYS A 114 -2.84 -2.76 -35.97
CA LYS A 114 -4.19 -2.61 -36.53
C LYS A 114 -4.71 -3.99 -36.93
N ARG A 115 -5.34 -4.71 -36.00
CA ARG A 115 -6.08 -5.95 -36.31
C ARG A 115 -7.43 -5.58 -36.92
N GLY A 116 -7.48 -5.57 -38.26
CA GLY A 116 -8.71 -5.54 -39.03
C GLY A 116 -9.39 -6.90 -38.99
N GLY A 117 -10.58 -6.97 -38.38
CA GLY A 117 -11.51 -8.08 -38.48
C GLY A 117 -12.68 -7.67 -39.39
N SER A 118 -12.82 -8.39 -40.49
CA SER A 118 -13.82 -8.23 -41.55
C SER A 118 -15.25 -8.16 -41.04
N GLU A 119 -15.99 -7.14 -41.48
CA GLU A 119 -17.45 -7.13 -41.50
C GLU A 119 -17.97 -8.26 -42.40
N ALA A 120 -18.91 -9.05 -41.87
CA ALA A 120 -19.85 -9.83 -42.67
C ALA A 120 -21.25 -9.34 -42.29
N THR A 121 -21.89 -8.75 -43.28
CA THR A 121 -23.22 -8.14 -43.23
C THR A 121 -24.28 -9.21 -42.99
N GLN A 122 -25.06 -9.10 -41.91
CA GLN A 122 -26.37 -9.75 -41.80
C GLN A 122 -27.44 -8.76 -41.34
N THR A 123 -28.42 -8.59 -42.21
CA THR A 123 -29.67 -7.83 -42.09
C THR A 123 -30.58 -8.30 -40.94
N PRO A 124 -31.50 -7.45 -40.45
CA PRO A 124 -32.26 -7.70 -39.23
C PRO A 124 -33.47 -8.61 -39.49
N ALA A 125 -33.46 -9.80 -38.88
CA ALA A 125 -34.66 -10.63 -38.78
C ALA A 125 -35.55 -10.15 -37.62
N LYS A 126 -36.82 -9.88 -37.95
CA LYS A 126 -37.92 -9.55 -37.03
C LYS A 126 -37.94 -10.45 -35.79
N ARG A 127 -37.65 -9.87 -34.62
CA ARG A 127 -37.84 -10.54 -33.32
C ARG A 127 -39.31 -10.45 -32.91
N ARG A 128 -40.01 -11.58 -33.00
CA ARG A 128 -41.33 -11.80 -32.39
C ARG A 128 -41.25 -11.53 -30.89
N LYS A 129 -42.22 -10.77 -30.37
CA LYS A 129 -42.60 -10.73 -28.95
C LYS A 129 -42.91 -12.17 -28.50
N ALA A 130 -42.00 -12.78 -27.77
CA ALA A 130 -42.30 -13.97 -26.98
C ALA A 130 -42.84 -13.48 -25.63
N ALA A 131 -44.05 -13.90 -25.31
CA ALA A 131 -44.64 -13.72 -23.99
C ALA A 131 -43.71 -14.35 -22.95
N GLN A 132 -43.27 -13.53 -22.01
CA GLN A 132 -42.54 -13.96 -20.83
C GLN A 132 -43.55 -14.65 -19.93
N THR A 133 -43.71 -15.96 -20.11
CA THR A 133 -44.44 -16.82 -19.18
C THR A 133 -43.70 -16.74 -17.85
N GLN A 134 -44.33 -16.10 -16.87
CA GLN A 134 -43.93 -16.19 -15.47
C GLN A 134 -43.92 -17.67 -15.08
N THR A 135 -42.73 -18.25 -14.99
CA THR A 135 -42.52 -19.56 -14.37
C THR A 135 -42.90 -19.39 -12.91
N ALA A 136 -43.95 -20.09 -12.49
CA ALA A 136 -44.40 -20.12 -11.11
C ALA A 136 -43.22 -20.43 -10.20
N SER A 137 -42.96 -19.54 -9.24
CA SER A 137 -41.98 -19.66 -8.18
C SER A 137 -42.13 -21.04 -7.53
N GLN A 138 -41.11 -21.88 -7.64
CA GLN A 138 -41.05 -23.09 -6.82
C GLN A 138 -41.04 -22.64 -5.35
N PRO A 139 -41.83 -23.27 -4.46
CA PRO A 139 -41.76 -22.97 -3.03
C PRO A 139 -40.34 -23.27 -2.57
N GLU A 140 -39.64 -22.23 -2.13
CA GLU A 140 -38.32 -22.31 -1.53
C GLU A 140 -38.41 -23.34 -0.40
N LEU A 141 -37.76 -24.50 -0.56
CA LEU A 141 -37.77 -25.56 0.44
C LEU A 141 -37.23 -24.96 1.73
N LEU A 142 -38.09 -24.87 2.74
CA LEU A 142 -37.72 -24.35 4.05
C LEU A 142 -36.48 -25.11 4.53
N PRO A 143 -35.37 -24.42 4.87
CA PRO A 143 -34.19 -25.09 5.39
C PRO A 143 -34.57 -25.91 6.62
N ASP A 144 -34.04 -27.13 6.66
CA ASP A 144 -34.27 -28.11 7.71
C ASP A 144 -33.89 -27.52 9.08
N ASP A 145 -34.75 -27.68 10.08
CA ASP A 145 -34.54 -27.16 11.45
C ASP A 145 -33.28 -27.77 12.09
N SER A 146 -32.73 -28.84 11.51
CA SER A 146 -31.43 -29.42 11.86
C SER A 146 -30.23 -28.48 11.68
N MET A 147 -30.37 -27.36 10.96
CA MET A 147 -29.32 -26.38 10.69
C MET A 147 -29.24 -25.22 11.71
N ALA A 148 -30.16 -25.19 12.68
CA ALA A 148 -30.17 -24.14 13.68
C ALA A 148 -28.92 -24.20 14.57
N VAL A 149 -28.27 -23.06 14.77
CA VAL A 149 -27.10 -22.92 15.62
C VAL A 149 -27.50 -22.21 16.91
N GLY A 150 -27.47 -22.95 18.02
CA GLY A 150 -27.87 -22.47 19.33
C GLY A 150 -29.39 -22.42 19.54
N ASP A 151 -29.80 -21.98 20.72
CA ASP A 151 -31.21 -21.88 21.09
C ASP A 151 -31.89 -20.68 20.40
N PRO A 152 -33.17 -20.79 19.98
CA PRO A 152 -33.92 -19.66 19.46
C PRO A 152 -33.97 -18.49 20.45
N LEU A 153 -33.62 -17.29 19.98
CA LEU A 153 -33.59 -16.10 20.82
C LEU A 153 -34.94 -15.39 20.79
N LEU A 154 -35.58 -15.28 21.96
CA LEU A 154 -36.80 -14.48 22.12
C LEU A 154 -36.48 -12.99 22.01
N ALA A 155 -37.22 -12.29 21.15
CA ALA A 155 -36.97 -10.89 20.82
C ALA A 155 -38.25 -10.07 20.75
N HIS A 156 -38.06 -8.74 20.66
CA HIS A 156 -39.12 -7.75 20.63
C HIS A 156 -39.09 -7.00 19.30
N MET A 157 -40.15 -7.08 18.51
CA MET A 157 -40.29 -6.48 17.18
C MET A 157 -39.93 -5.00 17.19
N LEU A 158 -40.41 -4.25 18.19
CA LEU A 158 -40.10 -2.83 18.34
C LEU A 158 -38.58 -2.56 18.45
N VAL A 159 -37.86 -3.38 19.21
CA VAL A 159 -36.42 -3.20 19.44
C VAL A 159 -35.64 -3.62 18.21
N ILE A 160 -35.93 -4.80 17.65
CA ILE A 160 -35.16 -5.35 16.51
C ILE A 160 -35.42 -4.58 15.21
N SER A 161 -36.66 -4.15 14.96
CA SER A 161 -36.98 -3.29 13.81
C SER A 161 -36.48 -1.86 14.00
N GLY A 162 -36.40 -1.37 15.24
CA GLY A 162 -35.82 -0.07 15.55
C GLY A 162 -34.31 -0.05 15.37
N GLY A 163 -33.61 -1.08 15.86
CA GLY A 163 -32.15 -1.14 15.91
C GLY A 163 -31.46 -1.77 14.70
N SER A 164 -32.20 -2.39 13.77
CA SER A 164 -31.64 -3.01 12.56
C SER A 164 -32.53 -2.81 11.35
N GLU A 165 -31.97 -2.21 10.30
CA GLU A 165 -32.67 -2.05 9.00
C GLU A 165 -32.97 -3.40 8.36
N ARG A 166 -32.06 -4.36 8.51
CA ARG A 166 -32.23 -5.70 8.00
C ARG A 166 -33.40 -6.43 8.67
N PHE A 167 -33.49 -6.40 10.00
CA PHE A 167 -34.61 -7.03 10.71
C PHE A 167 -35.92 -6.33 10.42
N ARG A 168 -35.93 -5.00 10.28
CA ARG A 168 -37.10 -4.24 9.80
C ARG A 168 -37.58 -4.76 8.45
N ALA A 169 -36.68 -4.85 7.46
CA ALA A 169 -37.01 -5.34 6.13
C ALA A 169 -37.49 -6.81 6.11
N GLN A 170 -36.96 -7.66 6.99
CA GLN A 170 -37.46 -9.04 7.13
C GLN A 170 -38.84 -9.11 7.77
N LEU A 171 -39.10 -8.30 8.81
CA LEU A 171 -40.41 -8.22 9.45
C LEU A 171 -41.49 -7.70 8.51
N ASP A 172 -41.17 -6.66 7.72
CA ASP A 172 -42.12 -6.10 6.75
C ASP A 172 -42.57 -7.17 5.74
N ARG A 173 -41.62 -7.94 5.17
CA ARG A 173 -41.93 -9.09 4.29
C ARG A 173 -42.74 -10.17 5.00
N TRP A 174 -42.38 -10.49 6.24
CA TRP A 174 -43.08 -11.53 7.00
C TRP A 174 -44.55 -11.16 7.24
N VAL A 175 -44.83 -9.89 7.57
CA VAL A 175 -46.20 -9.38 7.78
C VAL A 175 -47.03 -9.47 6.50
N GLU A 176 -46.42 -9.20 5.34
CA GLU A 176 -47.07 -9.34 4.03
C GLU A 176 -47.43 -10.79 3.69
N GLU A 177 -46.57 -11.76 4.04
CA GLU A 177 -46.74 -13.17 3.68
C GLU A 177 -47.72 -13.94 4.59
N GLN A 178 -47.66 -13.72 5.90
CA GLN A 178 -48.34 -14.58 6.89
C GLN A 178 -49.58 -13.95 7.53
N GLY A 179 -49.81 -12.64 7.31
CA GLY A 179 -50.92 -11.90 7.89
C GLY A 179 -50.79 -11.65 9.40
N TYR A 180 -51.70 -10.83 9.94
CA TYR A 180 -51.69 -10.45 11.35
C TYR A 180 -52.18 -11.61 12.24
N GLY A 181 -51.28 -12.26 12.99
CA GLY A 181 -51.69 -13.21 14.05
C GLY A 181 -50.65 -14.25 14.47
N ALA A 182 -49.72 -14.63 13.59
CA ALA A 182 -48.61 -15.50 13.96
C ALA A 182 -47.45 -14.70 14.60
N LYS A 183 -46.59 -15.38 15.37
CA LYS A 183 -45.36 -14.78 15.91
C LYS A 183 -44.26 -14.86 14.84
N PRO A 184 -43.68 -13.74 14.37
CA PRO A 184 -42.58 -13.77 13.42
C PRO A 184 -41.40 -14.61 13.90
N VAL A 185 -40.86 -15.42 12.99
CA VAL A 185 -39.63 -16.17 13.17
C VAL A 185 -38.63 -15.65 12.15
N LEU A 186 -37.72 -14.78 12.59
CA LEU A 186 -36.70 -14.21 11.73
C LEU A 186 -35.49 -15.15 11.69
N ARG A 187 -35.09 -15.52 10.49
CA ARG A 187 -33.97 -16.42 10.26
C ARG A 187 -32.72 -15.61 9.93
N VAL A 188 -31.63 -15.89 10.62
CA VAL A 188 -30.36 -15.18 10.51
C VAL A 188 -29.27 -16.15 10.01
N PRO A 189 -28.85 -16.04 8.74
CA PRO A 189 -27.74 -16.83 8.24
C PRO A 189 -26.44 -16.39 8.92
N LEU A 190 -25.63 -17.35 9.32
CA LEU A 190 -24.26 -17.17 9.81
C LEU A 190 -23.30 -17.91 8.87
N ASP A 191 -22.13 -17.34 8.66
CA ASP A 191 -21.09 -17.97 7.84
C ASP A 191 -20.46 -19.17 8.55
N ASN A 192 -20.25 -19.05 9.86
CA ASN A 192 -19.66 -20.06 10.73
C ASN A 192 -20.41 -20.10 12.08
N PRO A 193 -20.62 -21.28 12.71
CA PRO A 193 -21.26 -21.37 14.02
C PRO A 193 -20.55 -20.56 15.13
N ASP A 194 -19.24 -20.36 15.03
CA ASP A 194 -18.44 -19.54 15.96
C ASP A 194 -18.81 -18.04 15.92
N ASP A 195 -19.57 -17.61 14.92
CA ASP A 195 -20.09 -16.24 14.84
C ASP A 195 -21.30 -15.99 15.72
N LEU A 196 -21.98 -17.04 16.20
CA LEU A 196 -23.17 -16.92 17.05
C LEU A 196 -22.98 -15.98 18.25
N PRO A 197 -21.96 -16.12 19.12
CA PRO A 197 -21.79 -15.22 20.26
C PRO A 197 -21.59 -13.75 19.86
N HIS A 198 -20.98 -13.51 18.70
CA HIS A 198 -20.73 -12.16 18.18
C HIS A 198 -22.02 -11.54 17.61
N ALA A 199 -22.83 -12.34 16.91
CA ALA A 199 -24.16 -11.95 16.44
C ALA A 199 -25.10 -11.66 17.62
N LEU A 200 -25.10 -12.52 18.64
CA LEU A 200 -25.84 -12.30 19.89
C LEU A 200 -25.40 -11.01 20.60
N SER A 201 -24.10 -10.71 20.61
CA SER A 201 -23.57 -9.46 21.18
C SER A 201 -24.07 -8.22 20.42
N ALA A 202 -24.12 -8.28 19.09
CA ALA A 202 -24.70 -7.20 18.27
C ALA A 202 -26.21 -7.04 18.51
N VAL A 203 -26.95 -8.15 18.64
CA VAL A 203 -28.38 -8.09 18.98
C VAL A 203 -28.58 -7.52 20.39
N LYS A 204 -27.76 -7.93 21.36
CA LYS A 204 -27.81 -7.40 22.73
C LYS A 204 -27.51 -5.90 22.77
N PHE A 205 -26.61 -5.41 21.92
CA PHE A 205 -26.34 -3.98 21.78
C PHE A 205 -27.61 -3.17 21.44
N MET A 206 -28.54 -3.70 20.64
CA MET A 206 -29.82 -3.03 20.37
C MET A 206 -30.67 -2.80 21.64
N TYR A 207 -30.51 -3.64 22.66
CA TYR A 207 -31.24 -3.53 23.93
C TYR A 207 -30.50 -2.69 24.97
N THR A 208 -29.16 -2.75 24.97
CA THR A 208 -28.33 -2.20 26.05
C THR A 208 -27.61 -0.91 25.66
N GLY A 209 -27.37 -0.69 24.37
CA GLY A 209 -26.45 0.33 23.86
C GLY A 209 -25.00 0.13 24.32
N LYS A 210 -24.62 -1.07 24.77
CA LYS A 210 -23.31 -1.40 25.34
C LYS A 210 -22.73 -2.67 24.73
N LEU A 211 -21.43 -2.67 24.51
CA LEU A 211 -20.66 -3.83 24.07
C LEU A 211 -20.13 -4.61 25.28
N ASP A 212 -20.20 -5.94 25.21
CA ASP A 212 -19.65 -6.84 26.24
C ASP A 212 -18.20 -7.28 25.93
N ALA A 213 -17.66 -6.87 24.78
CA ALA A 213 -16.34 -7.27 24.31
C ALA A 213 -15.21 -6.43 24.93
N SER A 214 -14.15 -7.09 25.39
CA SER A 214 -12.99 -6.46 26.04
C SER A 214 -11.69 -6.54 25.22
N ASP A 215 -11.63 -7.40 24.21
CA ASP A 215 -10.46 -7.63 23.37
C ASP A 215 -10.70 -7.26 21.89
N ALA A 216 -9.59 -7.02 21.17
CA ALA A 216 -9.64 -6.60 19.77
C ALA A 216 -10.30 -7.63 18.84
N ALA A 217 -10.07 -8.93 19.07
CA ALA A 217 -10.61 -9.99 18.20
C ALA A 217 -12.13 -10.03 18.27
N THR A 218 -12.65 -10.05 19.50
CA THR A 218 -14.09 -10.06 19.77
C THR A 218 -14.73 -8.78 19.24
N LEU A 219 -14.14 -7.61 19.47
CA LEU A 219 -14.65 -6.34 18.94
C LEU A 219 -14.76 -6.34 17.41
N LEU A 220 -13.75 -6.85 16.69
CA LEU A 220 -13.77 -6.93 15.23
C LEU A 220 -14.81 -7.93 14.71
N ARG A 221 -15.00 -9.06 15.38
CA ARG A 221 -16.04 -10.04 15.03
C ARG A 221 -17.44 -9.50 15.30
N VAL A 222 -17.66 -8.83 16.43
CA VAL A 222 -18.93 -8.15 16.73
C VAL A 222 -19.20 -7.04 15.71
N ARG A 223 -18.20 -6.24 15.38
CA ARG A 223 -18.31 -5.20 14.33
C ARG A 223 -18.74 -5.79 13.00
N ARG A 224 -18.12 -6.90 12.57
CA ARG A 224 -18.48 -7.61 11.34
C ARG A 224 -19.93 -8.08 11.36
N GLN A 225 -20.35 -8.74 12.44
CA GLN A 225 -21.74 -9.20 12.58
C GLN A 225 -22.73 -8.03 12.66
N ALA A 226 -22.37 -6.93 13.32
CA ALA A 226 -23.17 -5.73 13.38
C ALA A 226 -23.38 -5.08 12.01
N ALA A 227 -22.32 -5.00 11.19
CA ALA A 227 -22.41 -4.51 9.82
C ALA A 227 -23.31 -5.41 8.96
N TYR A 228 -23.12 -6.74 9.05
CA TYR A 228 -23.94 -7.73 8.35
C TYR A 228 -25.43 -7.65 8.74
N LEU A 229 -25.70 -7.49 10.03
CA LEU A 229 -27.06 -7.34 10.58
C LEU A 229 -27.59 -5.91 10.44
N GLN A 230 -26.80 -4.96 9.94
CA GLN A 230 -27.13 -3.54 9.83
C GLN A 230 -27.64 -2.96 11.16
N VAL A 231 -26.94 -3.27 12.27
CA VAL A 231 -27.30 -2.78 13.61
C VAL A 231 -26.80 -1.34 13.78
N GLU A 232 -27.73 -0.41 13.93
CA GLU A 232 -27.45 1.03 13.99
C GLU A 232 -26.55 1.38 15.19
N GLY A 233 -25.44 2.09 14.93
CA GLY A 233 -24.50 2.57 15.93
C GLY A 233 -23.57 1.52 16.55
N CYS A 234 -23.79 0.23 16.29
CA CYS A 234 -22.98 -0.84 16.89
C CYS A 234 -21.58 -0.92 16.27
N THR A 235 -21.46 -0.68 14.96
CA THR A 235 -20.17 -0.61 14.26
C THR A 235 -19.29 0.53 14.77
N GLU A 236 -19.88 1.70 14.98
CA GLU A 236 -19.22 2.90 15.51
C GLU A 236 -18.80 2.68 16.97
N ALA A 237 -19.65 2.05 17.79
CA ALA A 237 -19.30 1.70 19.16
C ALA A 237 -18.13 0.71 19.22
N CYS A 238 -18.05 -0.25 18.30
CA CYS A 238 -16.90 -1.15 18.19
C CYS A 238 -15.63 -0.39 17.80
N ASP A 239 -15.73 0.55 16.84
CA ASP A 239 -14.62 1.38 16.40
C ASP A 239 -14.09 2.28 17.55
N GLU A 240 -15.00 2.87 18.35
CA GLU A 240 -14.66 3.63 19.54
C GLU A 240 -14.02 2.77 20.63
N ALA A 241 -14.54 1.57 20.86
CA ALA A 241 -13.97 0.63 21.82
C ALA A 241 -12.57 0.14 21.41
N LEU A 242 -12.34 -0.09 20.10
CA LEU A 242 -11.01 -0.41 19.57
C LEU A 242 -10.03 0.76 19.76
N LEU A 243 -10.47 1.99 19.50
CA LEU A 243 -9.65 3.19 19.76
C LEU A 243 -9.35 3.34 21.27
N ALA A 244 -10.34 3.09 22.13
CA ALA A 244 -10.16 3.10 23.57
C ALA A 244 -9.16 2.02 24.01
N LEU A 245 -9.23 0.81 23.44
CA LEU A 245 -8.30 -0.29 23.74
C LEU A 245 -6.84 0.08 23.41
N ILE A 246 -6.61 0.79 22.30
CA ILE A 246 -5.27 1.21 21.88
C ILE A 246 -4.76 2.40 22.72
N THR A 247 -5.67 3.28 23.15
CA THR A 247 -5.31 4.52 23.89
C THR A 247 -5.35 4.40 25.40
N ALA A 248 -5.97 3.35 25.94
CA ALA A 248 -6.19 3.19 27.37
C ALA A 248 -4.85 3.25 28.12
N PRO A 249 -4.70 4.16 29.10
CA PRO A 249 -3.56 4.13 29.99
C PRO A 249 -3.61 2.82 30.77
N GLN A 250 -2.53 2.03 30.69
CA GLN A 250 -2.47 0.78 31.43
C GLN A 250 -2.57 1.07 32.93
N PRO A 251 -3.45 0.37 33.68
CA PRO A 251 -3.52 0.53 35.12
C PRO A 251 -2.15 0.19 35.71
N SER A 252 -1.61 1.12 36.49
CA SER A 252 -0.23 1.14 37.00
C SER A 252 0.10 0.03 38.02
N GLN A 253 -0.66 -1.07 38.05
CA GLN A 253 -0.66 -2.01 39.17
C GLN A 253 0.31 -3.19 39.10
N GLN A 254 1.12 -3.35 38.05
CA GLN A 254 2.32 -4.19 38.13
C GLN A 254 3.27 -3.81 36.99
N GLN A 255 4.50 -3.42 37.34
CA GLN A 255 5.58 -2.96 36.45
C GLN A 255 6.11 -4.05 35.51
N GLN A 256 5.24 -4.73 34.77
CA GLN A 256 5.67 -5.58 33.66
C GLN A 256 5.87 -4.69 32.43
N ALA A 257 7.11 -4.60 31.97
CA ALA A 257 7.55 -3.74 30.86
C ALA A 257 6.83 -4.00 29.51
N GLY A 258 5.94 -5.00 29.41
CA GLY A 258 5.19 -5.33 28.20
C GLY A 258 3.81 -4.66 28.05
N GLY A 259 3.33 -3.91 29.04
CA GLY A 259 1.92 -3.48 29.06
C GLY A 259 1.53 -2.36 28.09
N LEU A 260 2.41 -1.39 27.83
CA LEU A 260 2.05 -0.15 27.11
C LEU A 260 1.59 -0.36 25.66
N LEU A 261 2.03 -1.43 25.02
CA LEU A 261 1.66 -1.77 23.65
C LEU A 261 0.62 -2.90 23.58
N ALA A 262 0.02 -3.30 24.70
CA ALA A 262 -0.91 -4.43 24.73
C ALA A 262 -2.07 -4.28 23.73
N GLY A 263 -2.69 -3.10 23.65
CA GLY A 263 -3.77 -2.84 22.68
C GLY A 263 -3.31 -2.88 21.23
N VAL A 264 -2.14 -2.30 20.92
CA VAL A 264 -1.53 -2.34 19.57
C VAL A 264 -1.19 -3.78 19.18
N SER A 265 -0.59 -4.54 20.11
CA SER A 265 -0.23 -5.94 19.90
C SER A 265 -1.46 -6.83 19.69
N GLN A 266 -2.52 -6.66 20.48
CA GLN A 266 -3.77 -7.39 20.28
C GLN A 266 -4.36 -7.12 18.90
N LEU A 267 -4.36 -5.86 18.47
CA LEU A 267 -4.87 -5.50 17.15
C LEU A 267 -4.01 -6.10 16.02
N TYR A 268 -2.68 -6.12 16.17
CA TYR A 268 -1.76 -6.76 15.23
C TYR A 268 -1.96 -8.27 15.13
N CYS A 269 -2.19 -8.96 16.27
CA CYS A 269 -2.50 -10.39 16.29
C CYS A 269 -3.83 -10.71 15.58
N CYS A 270 -4.72 -9.72 15.47
CA CYS A 270 -6.02 -9.85 14.83
C CYS A 270 -6.08 -9.16 13.46
N ARG A 271 -4.93 -8.83 12.85
CA ARG A 271 -4.88 -8.05 11.60
C ARG A 271 -5.65 -8.70 10.45
N ASP A 272 -5.68 -10.02 10.40
CA ASP A 272 -6.40 -10.79 9.37
C ASP A 272 -7.92 -10.55 9.45
N LEU A 273 -8.43 -10.22 10.65
CA LEU A 273 -9.82 -9.85 10.86
C LEU A 273 -10.12 -8.41 10.42
N LEU A 274 -9.14 -7.49 10.43
CA LEU A 274 -9.35 -6.12 9.95
C LEU A 274 -9.69 -6.09 8.47
N SER A 275 -9.01 -6.92 7.67
CA SER A 275 -9.23 -7.01 6.23
C SER A 275 -10.58 -7.66 5.88
N ARG A 276 -11.12 -8.49 6.78
CA ARG A 276 -12.42 -9.16 6.62
C ARG A 276 -13.61 -8.44 7.26
N ALA A 277 -13.38 -7.53 8.20
CA ALA A 277 -14.45 -6.94 9.00
C ALA A 277 -15.15 -5.75 8.32
N ASP A 278 -14.98 -5.57 7.00
CA ASP A 278 -15.51 -4.43 6.23
C ASP A 278 -15.28 -3.09 6.95
N VAL A 279 -14.08 -2.92 7.50
CA VAL A 279 -13.72 -1.69 8.20
C VAL A 279 -13.65 -0.57 7.21
N ALA A 280 -14.43 0.49 7.44
CA ALA A 280 -14.41 1.67 6.60
C ALA A 280 -12.94 2.17 6.50
N PRO A 281 -12.41 2.44 5.29
CA PRO A 281 -11.00 2.80 5.13
C PRO A 281 -10.56 4.00 6.00
N ALA A 282 -11.49 4.93 6.27
CA ALA A 282 -11.25 6.06 7.16
C ALA A 282 -11.05 5.64 8.63
N THR A 283 -11.85 4.69 9.14
CA THR A 283 -11.69 4.14 10.48
C THR A 283 -10.37 3.39 10.61
N LEU A 284 -10.04 2.51 9.66
CA LEU A 284 -8.79 1.77 9.68
C LEU A 284 -7.58 2.72 9.70
N ARG A 285 -7.61 3.77 8.89
CA ARG A 285 -6.59 4.82 8.90
C ARG A 285 -6.44 5.45 10.29
N LYS A 286 -7.56 5.82 10.92
CA LYS A 286 -7.58 6.40 12.27
C LYS A 286 -7.00 5.44 13.32
N LEU A 287 -7.35 4.16 13.27
CA LEU A 287 -6.80 3.12 14.16
C LEU A 287 -5.28 3.01 14.00
N LEU A 288 -4.79 2.92 12.76
CA LEU A 288 -3.36 2.82 12.46
C LEU A 288 -2.59 4.09 12.86
N ASP A 289 -3.17 5.28 12.68
CA ASP A 289 -2.58 6.55 13.14
C ASP A 289 -2.39 6.55 14.66
N VAL A 290 -3.40 6.07 15.41
CA VAL A 290 -3.29 5.95 16.87
C VAL A 290 -2.25 4.90 17.26
N CYS A 291 -2.20 3.75 16.59
CA CYS A 291 -1.17 2.74 16.81
C CYS A 291 0.24 3.30 16.63
N ARG A 292 0.49 4.03 15.52
CA ARG A 292 1.78 4.69 15.26
C ARG A 292 2.14 5.70 16.35
N GLN A 293 1.19 6.52 16.80
CA GLN A 293 1.42 7.46 17.90
C GLN A 293 1.83 6.74 19.20
N GLN A 294 1.21 5.61 19.53
CA GLN A 294 1.60 4.82 20.70
C GLN A 294 2.98 4.18 20.54
N LEU A 295 3.30 3.67 19.35
CA LEU A 295 4.62 3.11 19.04
C LEU A 295 5.73 4.16 19.15
N VAL A 296 5.50 5.37 18.63
CA VAL A 296 6.43 6.51 18.74
C VAL A 296 6.65 6.87 20.22
N LYS A 297 5.58 7.00 21.00
CA LYS A 297 5.66 7.32 22.45
C LYS A 297 6.45 6.26 23.22
N HIS A 298 6.15 4.99 22.99
CA HIS A 298 6.81 3.89 23.69
C HIS A 298 8.30 3.81 23.36
N ALA A 299 8.66 3.98 22.08
CA ALA A 299 10.05 3.92 21.66
C ALA A 299 10.90 5.06 22.22
N GLY A 300 10.31 6.24 22.47
CA GLY A 300 11.01 7.36 23.10
C GLY A 300 11.34 7.16 24.58
N SER A 301 10.54 6.36 25.30
CA SER A 301 10.76 6.13 26.74
C SER A 301 11.93 5.16 27.02
N ALA A 302 12.20 4.21 26.12
CA ALA A 302 13.20 3.17 26.32
C ALA A 302 14.64 3.71 26.42
N ASP A 303 14.95 4.82 25.73
CA ASP A 303 16.31 5.35 25.62
C ASP A 303 16.81 5.97 26.95
N SER A 304 15.89 6.48 27.78
CA SER A 304 16.22 7.11 29.07
C SER A 304 16.67 6.11 30.17
N GLY A 305 16.30 4.83 30.06
CA GLY A 305 16.53 3.84 31.11
C GLY A 305 17.87 3.12 31.06
N GLN A 306 18.50 3.00 29.89
CA GLN A 306 19.70 2.16 29.73
C GLN A 306 21.02 2.82 30.18
N GLN A 307 21.08 4.14 30.33
CA GLN A 307 22.33 4.81 30.72
C GLN A 307 22.68 4.69 32.21
N GLN A 308 21.74 4.32 33.09
CA GLN A 308 21.97 4.40 34.55
C GLN A 308 22.46 3.09 35.20
N GLN A 309 22.55 1.97 34.46
CA GLN A 309 22.96 0.67 35.01
C GLN A 309 24.40 0.23 34.67
N GLN A 310 25.22 1.06 34.04
CA GLN A 310 26.64 0.73 33.74
C GLN A 310 27.63 1.11 34.87
N GLY A 311 27.16 1.39 36.08
CA GLY A 311 27.99 1.87 37.19
C GLY A 311 28.12 0.92 38.38
N ALA A 312 28.60 -0.31 38.21
CA ALA A 312 29.24 -1.08 39.30
C ALA A 312 30.00 -2.28 38.72
N GLY A 313 31.32 -2.29 38.90
CA GLY A 313 32.21 -3.31 38.35
C GLY A 313 31.93 -4.72 38.89
N ALA A 314 31.33 -5.56 38.05
CA ALA A 314 31.43 -7.01 38.13
C ALA A 314 31.53 -7.53 36.68
N ALA A 315 32.49 -8.43 36.44
CA ALA A 315 32.80 -8.95 35.12
C ALA A 315 31.55 -9.52 34.42
N PRO A 316 31.30 -9.19 33.14
CA PRO A 316 30.10 -9.61 32.45
C PRO A 316 30.20 -11.09 32.11
N ALA A 317 29.35 -11.91 32.74
CA ALA A 317 29.01 -13.20 32.18
C ALA A 317 28.35 -12.94 30.82
N VAL A 318 29.02 -13.39 29.75
CA VAL A 318 28.51 -13.38 28.38
C VAL A 318 27.30 -14.31 28.35
N VAL A 319 26.13 -13.79 28.67
CA VAL A 319 24.87 -14.46 28.36
C VAL A 319 24.71 -14.30 26.86
N PRO A 320 24.71 -15.38 26.07
CA PRO A 320 24.53 -15.28 24.62
C PRO A 320 23.17 -14.63 24.39
N SER A 321 23.19 -13.42 23.81
CA SER A 321 22.03 -12.77 23.23
C SER A 321 21.31 -13.79 22.36
N SER A 322 20.18 -14.31 22.85
CA SER A 322 19.38 -15.31 22.18
C SER A 322 19.02 -14.80 20.78
N THR A 323 19.68 -15.35 19.77
CA THR A 323 19.23 -15.44 18.37
C THR A 323 18.33 -14.28 17.88
N GLY A 324 18.90 -13.07 17.85
CA GLY A 324 18.97 -12.16 16.70
C GLY A 324 17.74 -11.83 15.84
N GLY A 325 16.52 -12.20 16.22
CA GLY A 325 15.31 -11.80 15.51
C GLY A 325 14.97 -10.33 15.78
N PRO A 326 14.41 -9.58 14.80
CA PRO A 326 13.81 -8.28 15.09
C PRO A 326 12.79 -8.48 16.21
N GLY A 327 12.91 -7.71 17.29
CA GLY A 327 11.97 -7.80 18.39
C GLY A 327 10.54 -7.56 17.92
N PRO A 328 9.52 -7.94 18.71
CA PRO A 328 8.10 -7.78 18.36
C PRO A 328 7.75 -6.34 17.93
N ILE A 329 8.51 -5.35 18.40
CA ILE A 329 8.35 -3.95 18.02
C ILE A 329 8.60 -3.68 16.53
N GLY A 330 9.56 -4.35 15.89
CA GLY A 330 9.87 -4.17 14.47
C GLY A 330 8.70 -4.62 13.58
N GLU A 331 8.10 -5.76 13.92
CA GLU A 331 6.90 -6.27 13.23
C GLU A 331 5.69 -5.35 13.44
N LEU A 332 5.48 -4.86 14.66
CA LEU A 332 4.41 -3.91 14.96
C LEU A 332 4.59 -2.60 14.18
N LEU A 333 5.82 -2.11 14.07
CA LEU A 333 6.14 -0.92 13.27
C LEU A 333 5.89 -1.18 11.78
N ALA A 334 6.41 -2.28 11.23
CA ALA A 334 6.21 -2.65 9.83
C ALA A 334 4.72 -2.76 9.48
N TRP A 335 3.92 -3.41 10.33
CA TRP A 335 2.47 -3.47 10.14
C TRP A 335 1.80 -2.10 10.26
N ALA A 336 2.10 -1.33 11.30
CA ALA A 336 1.44 -0.05 11.54
C ALA A 336 1.77 0.96 10.44
N PHE A 337 3.01 1.01 9.96
CA PHE A 337 3.45 1.91 8.90
C PHE A 337 3.12 1.42 7.49
N GLY A 338 2.89 0.11 7.31
CA GLY A 338 2.63 -0.50 6.02
C GLY A 338 3.92 -0.72 5.23
N ASP A 339 3.86 -0.53 3.91
CA ASP A 339 5.03 -0.65 3.04
C ASP A 339 5.72 0.70 2.79
N ALA A 340 7.02 0.66 2.45
CA ALA A 340 7.83 1.86 2.24
C ALA A 340 7.28 2.80 1.14
N PRO A 341 6.84 2.32 -0.05
CA PRO A 341 6.23 3.18 -1.07
C PRO A 341 4.97 3.92 -0.59
N SER A 342 4.04 3.22 0.05
CA SER A 342 2.82 3.82 0.60
C SER A 342 3.13 4.86 1.66
N LEU A 343 4.07 4.53 2.54
CA LEU A 343 4.54 5.43 3.60
C LEU A 343 5.09 6.72 3.00
N MET A 344 6.01 6.61 2.05
CA MET A 344 6.69 7.75 1.45
C MET A 344 5.77 8.59 0.55
N SER A 345 4.74 7.97 -0.03
CA SER A 345 3.71 8.66 -0.81
C SER A 345 2.71 9.44 0.05
N ARG A 346 2.58 9.12 1.35
CA ARG A 346 1.56 9.71 2.22
C ARG A 346 2.18 10.69 3.20
N GLU A 347 1.89 11.97 3.03
CA GLU A 347 2.50 13.02 3.85
C GLU A 347 2.19 12.88 5.35
N ASP A 348 0.96 12.49 5.70
CA ASP A 348 0.53 12.26 7.09
C ASP A 348 1.32 11.13 7.77
N VAL A 349 1.58 10.05 7.04
CA VAL A 349 2.34 8.89 7.56
C VAL A 349 3.84 9.20 7.58
N ARG A 350 4.35 9.89 6.56
CA ARG A 350 5.74 10.34 6.49
C ARG A 350 6.11 11.22 7.69
N ARG A 351 5.26 12.19 8.07
CA ARG A 351 5.47 13.01 9.29
C ARG A 351 5.52 12.16 10.57
N GLN A 352 4.75 11.08 10.64
CA GLN A 352 4.80 10.16 11.79
C GLN A 352 6.09 9.32 11.79
N LEU A 353 6.61 8.94 10.61
CA LEU A 353 7.92 8.29 10.48
C LEU A 353 9.03 9.24 10.93
N GLU A 354 9.00 10.50 10.48
CA GLU A 354 9.97 11.54 10.84
C GLU A 354 10.06 11.77 12.36
N ALA A 355 8.98 11.51 13.09
CA ALA A 355 8.92 11.59 14.55
C ALA A 355 9.45 10.34 15.28
N LEU A 356 9.83 9.27 14.58
CA LEU A 356 10.36 8.06 15.21
C LEU A 356 11.73 8.32 15.84
N PRO A 357 11.99 7.82 17.06
CA PRO A 357 13.34 7.82 17.62
C PRO A 357 14.25 6.84 16.85
N ALA A 358 15.56 7.05 16.94
CA ALA A 358 16.55 6.25 16.21
C ALA A 358 16.42 4.74 16.46
N ALA A 359 16.12 4.33 17.70
CA ALA A 359 15.93 2.92 18.05
C ALA A 359 14.69 2.29 17.37
N ALA A 360 13.60 3.04 17.20
CA ALA A 360 12.44 2.55 16.46
C ALA A 360 12.72 2.47 14.96
N MET A 361 13.43 3.46 14.41
CA MET A 361 13.87 3.39 13.01
C MET A 361 14.78 2.18 12.77
N GLU A 362 15.69 1.89 13.70
CA GLU A 362 16.56 0.70 13.68
C GLU A 362 15.73 -0.59 13.71
N ALA A 363 14.72 -0.68 14.58
CA ALA A 363 13.83 -1.84 14.64
C ALA A 363 12.97 -2.02 13.37
N LEU A 364 12.47 -0.92 12.78
CA LEU A 364 11.69 -0.94 11.54
C LEU A 364 12.56 -1.40 10.36
N LEU A 365 13.74 -0.79 10.17
CA LEU A 365 14.67 -1.16 9.09
C LEU A 365 15.24 -2.57 9.28
N GLY A 366 15.42 -3.02 10.52
CA GLY A 366 15.84 -4.39 10.83
C GLY A 366 14.76 -5.45 10.61
N CYS A 367 13.50 -5.04 10.40
CA CYS A 367 12.38 -5.97 10.26
C CYS A 367 12.29 -6.56 8.85
N ASP A 368 12.44 -7.88 8.73
CA ASP A 368 12.42 -8.55 7.43
C ASP A 368 11.04 -8.61 6.77
N SER A 369 9.96 -8.41 7.54
CA SER A 369 8.60 -8.32 7.01
C SER A 369 8.20 -6.92 6.53
N PHE A 370 9.06 -5.90 6.72
CA PHE A 370 8.78 -4.56 6.21
C PHE A 370 8.82 -4.55 4.68
N ALA A 371 7.64 -4.42 4.07
CA ALA A 371 7.50 -4.55 2.64
C ALA A 371 7.99 -3.31 1.88
N THR A 372 8.60 -3.51 0.71
CA THR A 372 9.06 -2.44 -0.17
C THR A 372 9.10 -2.91 -1.62
N ASP A 373 8.96 -1.98 -2.57
CA ASP A 373 9.14 -2.27 -3.99
C ASP A 373 10.62 -2.42 -4.38
N SER A 374 11.49 -1.64 -3.74
CA SER A 374 12.95 -1.67 -3.88
C SER A 374 13.60 -1.15 -2.61
N GLU A 375 14.83 -1.58 -2.32
CA GLU A 375 15.61 -0.97 -1.23
C GLU A 375 15.96 0.50 -1.51
N SER A 376 15.86 0.97 -2.76
CA SER A 376 15.99 2.38 -3.09
C SER A 376 14.96 3.24 -2.36
N THR A 377 13.74 2.73 -2.20
CA THR A 377 12.67 3.39 -1.43
C THR A 377 12.98 3.38 0.07
N VAL A 378 13.55 2.29 0.59
CA VAL A 378 13.97 2.18 2.00
C VAL A 378 15.14 3.13 2.31
N LEU A 379 16.11 3.24 1.40
CA LEU A 379 17.20 4.20 1.51
C LEU A 379 16.68 5.64 1.48
N LEU A 380 15.78 5.95 0.54
CA LEU A 380 15.13 7.26 0.47
C LEU A 380 14.40 7.60 1.78
N MET A 381 13.68 6.63 2.35
CA MET A 381 12.98 6.75 3.62
C MET A 381 13.95 7.11 4.76
N LEU A 382 15.08 6.39 4.87
CA LEU A 382 16.10 6.67 5.88
C LEU A 382 16.74 8.04 5.67
N LEU A 383 17.07 8.42 4.43
CA LEU A 383 17.63 9.73 4.12
C LEU A 383 16.67 10.86 4.52
N THR A 384 15.37 10.68 4.23
CA THR A 384 14.31 11.62 4.63
C THR A 384 14.26 11.78 6.15
N TRP A 385 14.29 10.67 6.89
CA TRP A 385 14.33 10.72 8.34
C TRP A 385 15.59 11.40 8.89
N LEU A 386 16.76 11.10 8.32
CA LEU A 386 18.04 11.72 8.73
C LEU A 386 18.07 13.23 8.47
N GLN A 387 17.41 13.70 7.42
CA GLN A 387 17.28 15.14 7.15
C GLN A 387 16.49 15.87 8.24
N VAL A 388 15.44 15.23 8.78
CA VAL A 388 14.60 15.79 9.85
C VAL A 388 15.23 15.58 11.24
N ASN A 389 16.07 14.55 11.40
CA ASN A 389 16.72 14.19 12.66
C ASN A 389 18.25 14.38 12.62
N PRO A 390 18.75 15.62 12.43
CA PRO A 390 20.19 15.89 12.35
C PRO A 390 20.93 15.60 13.67
N SER A 391 20.21 15.56 14.79
CA SER A 391 20.73 15.20 16.12
C SER A 391 21.08 13.71 16.26
N CYS A 392 20.70 12.86 15.29
CA CYS A 392 21.08 11.46 15.28
C CYS A 392 22.61 11.32 15.24
N ASN A 393 23.18 10.74 16.30
CA ASN A 393 24.63 10.61 16.45
C ASN A 393 25.24 9.74 15.33
N ALA A 394 26.51 9.98 15.02
CA ALA A 394 27.21 9.32 13.92
C ALA A 394 27.18 7.78 14.02
N LYS A 395 27.30 7.23 15.24
CA LYS A 395 27.25 5.78 15.48
C LYS A 395 25.87 5.20 15.14
N SER A 396 24.78 5.87 15.51
CA SER A 396 23.41 5.42 15.22
C SER A 396 23.10 5.58 13.75
N ARG A 397 23.53 6.68 13.12
CA ARG A 397 23.48 6.85 11.67
C ARG A 397 24.17 5.70 10.93
N GLN A 398 25.37 5.31 11.38
CA GLN A 398 26.10 4.18 10.82
C GLN A 398 25.35 2.86 11.00
N ARG A 399 24.80 2.60 12.20
CA ARG A 399 23.98 1.40 12.44
C ARG A 399 22.77 1.34 11.52
N LEU A 400 22.03 2.44 11.40
CA LEU A 400 20.86 2.53 10.52
C LEU A 400 21.22 2.27 9.05
N LEU A 401 22.32 2.86 8.56
CA LEU A 401 22.76 2.66 7.19
C LEU A 401 23.24 1.23 6.93
N LYS A 402 23.76 0.52 7.94
CA LYS A 402 24.11 -0.90 7.87
C LYS A 402 22.90 -1.85 7.73
N LEU A 403 21.67 -1.36 7.91
CA LEU A 403 20.44 -2.15 7.78
C LEU A 403 19.84 -2.13 6.36
N ILE A 404 20.34 -1.25 5.48
CA ILE A 404 19.89 -1.18 4.08
C ILE A 404 20.52 -2.32 3.28
N ARG A 405 19.75 -3.01 2.44
CA ARG A 405 20.31 -4.09 1.60
C ARG A 405 20.83 -3.50 0.30
N LEU A 406 22.06 -2.97 0.33
CA LEU A 406 22.61 -2.19 -0.76
C LEU A 406 22.70 -2.96 -2.09
N THR A 407 22.87 -4.29 -2.05
CA THR A 407 22.82 -5.16 -3.24
C THR A 407 21.44 -5.24 -3.91
N GLN A 408 20.38 -4.80 -3.23
CA GLN A 408 19.00 -4.79 -3.74
C GLN A 408 18.53 -3.38 -4.13
N LEU A 409 19.43 -2.39 -4.17
CA LEU A 409 19.16 -1.08 -4.76
C LEU A 409 18.96 -1.24 -6.27
N CYS A 410 18.07 -0.44 -6.86
CA CYS A 410 17.96 -0.39 -8.32
C CYS A 410 19.23 0.19 -8.95
N ASP A 411 19.52 -0.16 -10.21
CA ASP A 411 20.73 0.28 -10.92
C ASP A 411 20.94 1.80 -10.90
N THR A 412 19.86 2.57 -11.05
CA THR A 412 19.90 4.03 -10.95
C THR A 412 20.48 4.47 -9.61
N TYR A 413 20.01 3.88 -8.51
CA TYR A 413 20.50 4.20 -7.19
C TYR A 413 21.91 3.69 -6.96
N LEU A 414 22.18 2.43 -7.28
CA LEU A 414 23.46 1.79 -7.01
C LEU A 414 24.58 2.50 -7.79
N PHE A 415 24.44 2.64 -9.10
CA PHE A 415 25.53 3.11 -9.97
C PHE A 415 25.59 4.63 -10.16
N ARG A 416 24.46 5.35 -9.98
CA ARG A 416 24.42 6.81 -10.24
C ARG A 416 24.23 7.61 -8.97
N LEU A 417 23.25 7.27 -8.13
CA LEU A 417 22.90 8.14 -7.01
C LEU A 417 23.77 7.90 -5.77
N LEU A 418 24.11 6.64 -5.45
CA LEU A 418 24.87 6.29 -4.26
C LEU A 418 26.24 7.00 -4.19
N PRO A 419 27.05 7.09 -5.26
CA PRO A 419 28.30 7.88 -5.27
C PRO A 419 28.10 9.36 -4.96
N LEU A 420 26.96 9.91 -5.38
CA LEU A 420 26.65 11.33 -5.24
C LEU A 420 26.04 11.65 -3.87
N THR A 421 25.55 10.63 -3.15
CA THR A 421 25.02 10.84 -1.80
C THR A 421 26.15 11.14 -0.82
N THR A 422 25.89 12.02 0.16
CA THR A 422 26.83 12.33 1.24
C THR A 422 26.95 11.21 2.28
N LEU A 423 26.71 9.96 1.89
CA LEU A 423 26.82 8.78 2.74
C LEU A 423 28.30 8.43 2.90
N SER A 424 29.04 9.25 3.64
CA SER A 424 30.48 9.08 3.93
C SER A 424 30.85 7.80 4.72
N ILE A 425 29.93 6.83 4.76
CA ILE A 425 30.06 5.59 5.54
C ILE A 425 30.65 4.46 4.71
N ILE A 426 30.43 4.48 3.39
CA ILE A 426 30.93 3.46 2.48
C ILE A 426 32.29 3.93 1.96
N SER A 427 33.34 3.14 2.19
CA SER A 427 34.66 3.46 1.62
C SER A 427 34.60 3.32 0.09
N PRO A 428 35.43 4.05 -0.68
CA PRO A 428 35.49 3.87 -2.14
C PRO A 428 35.78 2.42 -2.55
N GLN A 429 36.58 1.70 -1.76
CA GLN A 429 36.89 0.29 -1.98
C GLN A 429 35.67 -0.60 -1.73
N GLU A 430 34.92 -0.37 -0.65
CA GLU A 430 33.67 -1.05 -0.35
C GLU A 430 32.63 -0.83 -1.44
N LEU A 431 32.50 0.41 -1.91
CA LEU A 431 31.57 0.78 -2.97
C LEU A 431 31.90 0.07 -4.28
N ARG A 432 33.18 0.04 -4.66
CA ARG A 432 33.63 -0.68 -5.86
C ARG A 432 33.37 -2.18 -5.73
N PHE A 433 33.69 -2.77 -4.58
CA PHE A 433 33.43 -4.19 -4.34
C PHE A 433 31.93 -4.50 -4.39
N LEU A 434 31.09 -3.63 -3.81
CA LEU A 434 29.64 -3.75 -3.84
C LEU A 434 29.09 -3.75 -5.27
N TYR A 435 29.62 -2.92 -6.16
CA TYR A 435 29.24 -2.92 -7.59
C TYR A 435 29.58 -4.23 -8.28
N GLU A 436 30.79 -4.73 -8.06
CA GLU A 436 31.23 -6.01 -8.61
C GLU A 436 30.41 -7.17 -8.03
N TYR A 437 30.06 -7.11 -6.74
CA TYR A 437 29.28 -8.12 -6.03
C TYR A 437 27.82 -8.13 -6.48
N ALA A 438 27.16 -6.98 -6.53
CA ALA A 438 25.75 -6.87 -6.93
C ALA A 438 25.52 -7.27 -8.40
N SER A 439 26.50 -7.01 -9.27
CA SER A 439 26.44 -7.38 -10.69
C SER A 439 26.88 -8.83 -10.95
N ALA A 440 27.42 -9.53 -9.96
CA ALA A 440 27.95 -10.88 -10.12
C ALA A 440 26.82 -11.93 -10.10
N PRO A 441 26.92 -13.00 -10.92
CA PRO A 441 26.03 -14.15 -10.79
C PRO A 441 26.23 -14.85 -9.43
N GLU A 442 25.23 -15.62 -9.00
CA GLU A 442 25.19 -16.22 -7.66
C GLU A 442 26.41 -17.08 -7.32
N ASP A 443 26.88 -17.89 -8.26
CA ASP A 443 28.06 -18.74 -8.11
C ASP A 443 29.33 -17.91 -7.86
N LYS A 444 29.46 -16.77 -8.56
CA LYS A 444 30.55 -15.83 -8.34
C LYS A 444 30.41 -15.11 -7.01
N ARG A 445 29.20 -14.72 -6.58
CA ARG A 445 28.96 -14.11 -5.25
C ARG A 445 29.37 -15.04 -4.10
N VAL A 446 29.07 -16.33 -4.21
CA VAL A 446 29.51 -17.34 -3.22
C VAL A 446 31.04 -17.37 -3.13
N ARG A 447 31.75 -17.40 -4.27
CA ARG A 447 33.22 -17.36 -4.28
C ARG A 447 33.77 -16.05 -3.71
N MET A 448 33.18 -14.91 -4.08
CA MET A 448 33.58 -13.59 -3.56
C MET A 448 33.45 -13.54 -2.03
N ARG A 449 32.38 -14.10 -1.44
CA ARG A 449 32.22 -14.20 0.02
C ARG A 449 33.35 -14.99 0.69
N GLN A 450 33.74 -16.12 0.08
CA GLN A 450 34.82 -16.98 0.60
C GLN A 450 36.19 -16.30 0.53
N THR A 451 36.47 -15.57 -0.55
CA THR A 451 37.79 -14.96 -0.78
C THR A 451 37.96 -13.59 -0.13
N ALA A 452 36.88 -12.79 -0.06
CA ALA A 452 36.94 -11.41 0.40
C ALA A 452 36.71 -11.27 1.92
N GLY A 453 36.17 -12.29 2.61
CA GLY A 453 36.03 -12.26 4.07
C GLY A 453 37.34 -11.92 4.81
N PRO A 454 38.48 -12.55 4.46
CA PRO A 454 39.80 -12.19 5.01
C PRO A 454 40.26 -10.75 4.71
N ALA A 455 39.73 -10.10 3.67
CA ALA A 455 40.06 -8.73 3.30
C ALA A 455 39.28 -7.67 4.11
N GLY A 456 38.47 -8.10 5.09
CA GLY A 456 37.79 -7.21 6.04
C GLY A 456 36.36 -6.81 5.64
N PHE A 457 35.81 -7.40 4.58
CA PHE A 457 34.41 -7.17 4.18
C PHE A 457 33.45 -7.89 5.13
N ASP A 458 32.48 -7.15 5.67
CA ASP A 458 31.50 -7.66 6.63
C ASP A 458 30.25 -8.22 5.93
N PHE A 459 30.32 -9.48 5.50
CA PHE A 459 29.18 -10.17 4.87
C PHE A 459 28.02 -10.49 5.81
N SER A 460 28.16 -10.23 7.12
CA SER A 460 27.04 -10.30 8.07
C SER A 460 26.18 -9.04 8.04
N SER A 461 26.70 -7.95 7.47
CA SER A 461 25.97 -6.71 7.23
C SER A 461 24.79 -6.93 6.28
N ALA A 462 23.68 -6.20 6.50
CA ALA A 462 22.54 -6.26 5.59
C ALA A 462 22.90 -5.77 4.18
N TRP A 463 23.98 -4.97 4.04
CA TRP A 463 24.51 -4.49 2.76
C TRP A 463 24.63 -5.58 1.70
N TYR A 464 25.06 -6.78 2.10
CA TYR A 464 25.34 -7.91 1.21
C TYR A 464 24.21 -8.94 1.16
N ARG A 465 23.05 -8.64 1.74
CA ARG A 465 21.94 -9.61 1.80
C ARG A 465 21.29 -9.76 0.43
N ASP A 466 21.33 -10.98 -0.10
CA ASP A 466 20.83 -11.29 -1.45
C ASP A 466 19.31 -11.48 -1.52
N VAL A 467 18.64 -11.59 -0.36
CA VAL A 467 17.19 -11.75 -0.27
C VAL A 467 16.53 -10.36 -0.28
N PRO A 468 15.63 -10.03 -1.22
CA PRO A 468 14.86 -8.80 -1.20
C PRO A 468 13.85 -8.80 -0.04
N ARG A 469 13.36 -7.63 0.36
CA ARG A 469 12.22 -7.56 1.30
C ARG A 469 10.94 -8.01 0.59
N PRO A 470 9.90 -8.40 1.33
CA PRO A 470 8.61 -8.71 0.74
C PRO A 470 8.13 -7.57 -0.15
N ALA A 471 7.64 -7.90 -1.34
CA ALA A 471 7.00 -6.91 -2.19
C ALA A 471 5.73 -6.37 -1.50
N PRO A 472 5.35 -5.10 -1.73
CA PRO A 472 4.15 -4.55 -1.14
C PRO A 472 2.94 -5.38 -1.61
N THR A 473 2.09 -5.79 -0.68
CA THR A 473 0.84 -6.44 -1.03
C THR A 473 -0.05 -5.43 -1.76
N ALA A 474 -0.67 -5.86 -2.87
CA ALA A 474 -1.81 -5.16 -3.41
C ALA A 474 -2.84 -5.12 -2.27
N GLY A 475 -3.18 -3.91 -1.79
CA GLY A 475 -3.87 -3.75 -0.51
C GLY A 475 -5.05 -4.72 -0.36
N GLU A 476 -5.17 -5.35 0.81
CA GLU A 476 -6.03 -6.52 1.07
C GLU A 476 -7.55 -6.31 0.88
N GLY A 477 -8.00 -5.16 0.35
CA GLY A 477 -9.40 -4.91 -0.02
C GLY A 477 -9.69 -5.04 -1.53
N SER A 478 -8.67 -5.09 -2.39
CA SER A 478 -8.87 -5.39 -3.81
C SER A 478 -8.87 -6.91 -3.98
N GLY A 479 -10.03 -7.54 -3.83
CA GLY A 479 -10.18 -8.98 -4.09
C GLY A 479 -9.85 -9.39 -5.54
N SER A 480 -9.72 -8.40 -6.44
CA SER A 480 -9.00 -8.56 -7.69
C SER A 480 -7.53 -8.40 -7.38
N GLY A 481 -6.67 -9.39 -7.66
CA GLY A 481 -5.21 -9.33 -7.50
C GLY A 481 -4.49 -8.23 -8.32
N ASP A 482 -5.22 -7.18 -8.65
CA ASP A 482 -4.85 -5.98 -9.34
C ASP A 482 -3.80 -5.18 -8.57
N SER A 483 -2.84 -4.75 -9.38
CA SER A 483 -1.95 -3.63 -9.19
C SER A 483 -2.47 -2.53 -8.24
N ARG A 484 -1.59 -2.02 -7.37
CA ARG A 484 -1.90 -0.88 -6.51
C ARG A 484 -2.24 0.33 -7.36
N SER A 485 -3.44 0.89 -7.16
CA SER A 485 -3.96 2.02 -7.92
C SER A 485 -4.01 3.30 -7.08
N TYR A 486 -3.64 4.40 -7.70
CA TYR A 486 -3.68 5.74 -7.15
C TYR A 486 -4.58 6.61 -8.03
N GLU A 487 -5.74 6.99 -7.52
CA GLU A 487 -6.62 7.91 -8.21
C GLU A 487 -6.03 9.32 -8.17
N TRP A 488 -6.00 9.98 -9.34
CA TRP A 488 -5.50 11.33 -9.48
C TRP A 488 -6.50 12.20 -10.21
N SER A 489 -6.39 13.51 -9.99
CA SER A 489 -7.23 14.49 -10.66
C SER A 489 -6.50 15.79 -10.98
N VAL A 490 -7.02 16.53 -11.94
CA VAL A 490 -6.60 17.90 -12.25
C VAL A 490 -7.83 18.79 -12.17
N ASP A 491 -7.77 19.85 -11.35
CA ASP A 491 -8.85 20.81 -11.25
C ASP A 491 -9.02 21.60 -12.56
N ALA A 492 -10.27 21.79 -12.99
CA ALA A 492 -10.58 22.57 -14.19
C ALA A 492 -10.08 24.02 -14.08
N GLU A 493 -9.91 24.54 -12.87
CA GLU A 493 -9.32 25.86 -12.65
C GLU A 493 -7.84 25.92 -13.00
N LYS A 494 -7.09 24.84 -12.71
CA LYS A 494 -5.67 24.72 -13.08
C LYS A 494 -5.54 24.57 -14.60
N LEU A 495 -6.41 23.77 -15.23
CA LEU A 495 -6.49 23.67 -16.70
C LEU A 495 -6.80 25.04 -17.33
N ARG A 496 -7.74 25.78 -16.75
CA ARG A 496 -8.13 27.12 -17.21
C ARG A 496 -6.98 28.11 -17.07
N ALA A 497 -6.33 28.16 -15.91
CA ALA A 497 -5.19 29.05 -15.66
C ALA A 497 -4.04 28.74 -16.63
N ALA A 498 -3.78 27.47 -16.91
CA ALA A 498 -2.77 27.05 -17.88
C ALA A 498 -3.13 27.42 -19.32
N LEU A 499 -4.41 27.37 -19.71
CA LEU A 499 -4.88 27.86 -21.00
C LEU A 499 -4.77 29.39 -21.14
N GLN A 500 -4.90 30.11 -20.03
CA GLN A 500 -4.81 31.57 -19.96
C GLN A 500 -3.38 32.10 -19.80
N SER A 501 -2.39 31.24 -19.50
CA SER A 501 -1.00 31.68 -19.34
C SER A 501 -0.52 32.40 -20.62
N THR A 502 0.34 33.39 -20.45
CA THR A 502 0.68 34.42 -21.45
C THR A 502 1.11 33.86 -22.82
N GLU A 503 0.93 34.64 -23.89
CA GLU A 503 1.23 34.27 -25.29
C GLU A 503 2.65 33.73 -25.54
N SER A 504 3.63 34.11 -24.72
CA SER A 504 5.02 33.64 -24.87
C SER A 504 5.19 32.14 -24.67
N GLN A 505 4.32 31.49 -23.89
CA GLN A 505 4.38 30.03 -23.69
C GLN A 505 3.52 29.30 -24.74
N LYS A 506 4.19 28.61 -25.66
CA LYS A 506 3.58 27.73 -26.66
C LYS A 506 2.99 26.47 -26.03
N THR A 507 3.61 26.01 -24.96
CA THR A 507 3.29 24.76 -24.25
C THR A 507 2.88 25.08 -22.82
N ALA A 508 1.76 24.52 -22.38
CA ALA A 508 1.29 24.61 -21.01
C ALA A 508 1.35 23.25 -20.33
N TYR A 509 1.66 23.27 -19.02
CA TYR A 509 1.83 22.08 -18.19
C TYR A 509 0.89 22.17 -16.99
N VAL A 510 0.17 21.08 -16.72
CA VAL A 510 -0.68 20.97 -15.54
C VAL A 510 -0.48 19.62 -14.89
N TYR A 511 0.02 19.62 -13.65
CA TYR A 511 0.25 18.39 -12.90
C TYR A 511 -1.03 17.91 -12.20
N GLY A 512 -1.20 16.60 -12.17
CA GLY A 512 -2.27 15.95 -11.41
C GLY A 512 -1.91 15.81 -9.93
N GLU A 513 -2.94 15.71 -9.11
CA GLU A 513 -2.83 15.47 -7.66
C GLU A 513 -3.56 14.17 -7.31
N PHE A 514 -2.92 13.35 -6.49
CA PHE A 514 -3.49 12.10 -6.01
C PHE A 514 -4.41 12.37 -4.82
N THR A 515 -5.55 11.68 -4.79
CA THR A 515 -6.57 11.86 -3.74
C THR A 515 -6.07 11.48 -2.34
N SER A 516 -5.14 10.52 -2.27
CA SER A 516 -4.64 9.95 -1.01
C SER A 516 -3.19 10.28 -0.66
N SER A 517 -2.41 10.81 -1.60
CA SER A 517 -0.94 10.90 -1.50
C SER A 517 -0.36 12.26 -1.88
N GLY A 518 -1.19 13.30 -2.02
CA GLY A 518 -0.72 14.62 -2.42
C GLY A 518 -0.24 14.63 -3.89
N PRO A 519 0.76 15.45 -4.25
CA PRO A 519 1.12 15.65 -5.67
C PRO A 519 1.95 14.51 -6.26
N ARG A 520 2.53 13.61 -5.46
CA ARG A 520 3.55 12.65 -5.91
C ARG A 520 3.35 11.28 -5.25
N VAL A 521 3.70 10.23 -5.98
CA VAL A 521 3.79 8.85 -5.46
C VAL A 521 5.24 8.42 -5.52
N VAL A 522 5.73 7.77 -4.47
CA VAL A 522 7.10 7.27 -4.41
C VAL A 522 7.12 5.80 -4.82
N SER A 523 7.99 5.47 -5.78
CA SER A 523 8.28 4.09 -6.15
C SER A 523 9.69 3.95 -6.75
N ASN A 524 10.36 2.85 -6.43
CA ASN A 524 11.76 2.57 -6.75
C ASN A 524 12.73 3.69 -6.31
N GLY A 525 12.43 4.32 -5.17
CA GLY A 525 13.15 5.49 -4.65
C GLY A 525 12.93 6.79 -5.42
N LEU A 526 12.06 6.85 -6.43
CA LEU A 526 11.83 8.05 -7.22
C LEU A 526 10.41 8.59 -7.02
N GLU A 527 10.20 9.86 -7.32
CA GLU A 527 8.90 10.51 -7.23
C GLU A 527 8.22 10.56 -8.59
N TRP A 528 6.99 10.06 -8.65
CA TRP A 528 6.20 9.90 -9.87
C TRP A 528 4.90 10.70 -9.77
N TYR A 529 4.53 11.39 -10.86
CA TYR A 529 3.28 12.13 -10.91
C TYR A 529 2.75 12.29 -12.34
N PRO A 530 1.43 12.21 -12.54
CA PRO A 530 0.82 12.41 -13.84
C PRO A 530 0.77 13.91 -14.17
N GLY A 531 0.82 14.23 -15.45
CA GLY A 531 0.61 15.58 -15.93
C GLY A 531 0.01 15.63 -17.32
N VAL A 532 -0.65 16.75 -17.58
CA VAL A 532 -1.29 17.10 -18.83
C VAL A 532 -0.42 18.16 -19.50
N ILE A 533 -0.03 17.91 -20.75
CA ILE A 533 0.71 18.88 -21.56
C ILE A 533 -0.11 19.18 -22.79
N PHE A 534 -0.32 20.45 -23.11
CA PHE A 534 -0.98 20.82 -24.36
C PHE A 534 -0.32 22.04 -24.98
N ASN A 535 -0.30 22.03 -26.31
CA ASN A 535 0.21 23.15 -27.10
C ASN A 535 -0.96 23.99 -27.58
N LYS A 536 -0.82 25.33 -27.48
CA LYS A 536 -1.85 26.24 -28.00
C LYS A 536 -2.05 26.01 -29.51
N GLY A 537 -3.31 25.92 -29.93
CA GLY A 537 -3.69 25.67 -31.32
C GLY A 537 -3.65 24.20 -31.76
N LYS A 538 -3.29 23.26 -30.89
CA LYS A 538 -3.48 21.82 -31.15
C LYS A 538 -4.90 21.37 -30.81
N ASP A 539 -5.31 20.29 -31.44
CA ASP A 539 -6.61 19.64 -31.29
C ASP A 539 -6.58 18.44 -30.33
N ALA A 540 -5.47 18.22 -29.63
CA ALA A 540 -5.34 17.23 -28.57
C ALA A 540 -4.45 17.74 -27.42
N ALA A 541 -4.67 17.16 -26.24
CA ALA A 541 -3.73 17.23 -25.13
C ALA A 541 -2.99 15.92 -24.97
N GLY A 542 -1.75 16.02 -24.50
CA GLY A 542 -0.93 14.89 -24.14
C GLY A 542 -1.00 14.57 -22.67
N ILE A 543 -0.79 13.29 -22.37
CA ILE A 543 -0.78 12.75 -21.02
C ILE A 543 0.56 12.09 -20.78
N TYR A 544 1.20 12.48 -19.68
CA TYR A 544 2.57 12.13 -19.34
C TYR A 544 2.66 11.67 -17.89
N LEU A 545 3.56 10.74 -17.63
CA LEU A 545 4.05 10.37 -16.32
C LEU A 545 5.43 11.00 -16.13
N PHE A 546 5.55 11.89 -15.17
CA PHE A 546 6.81 12.56 -14.82
C PHE A 546 7.52 11.79 -13.72
N CYS A 547 8.85 11.86 -13.75
CA CYS A 547 9.74 11.27 -12.76
C CYS A 547 10.69 12.34 -12.24
N ASP A 548 10.75 12.55 -10.93
CA ASP A 548 11.68 13.48 -10.27
C ASP A 548 12.59 12.78 -9.27
N THR A 549 13.76 13.38 -9.03
CA THR A 549 14.57 13.04 -7.86
C THR A 549 13.95 13.64 -6.60
N PRO A 550 13.79 12.85 -5.53
CA PRO A 550 13.40 13.38 -4.24
C PRO A 550 14.36 14.47 -3.75
N SER A 551 13.82 15.55 -3.20
CA SER A 551 14.60 16.73 -2.78
C SER A 551 15.65 16.42 -1.70
N VAL A 552 15.42 15.38 -0.89
CA VAL A 552 16.35 14.93 0.16
C VAL A 552 17.69 14.45 -0.40
N LEU A 553 17.72 13.96 -1.65
CA LEU A 553 18.97 13.53 -2.28
C LEU A 553 19.89 14.71 -2.59
N ARG A 554 19.35 15.94 -2.68
CA ARG A 554 20.08 17.19 -2.98
C ARG A 554 21.00 17.08 -4.19
N LEU A 555 20.59 16.28 -5.17
CA LEU A 555 21.37 16.05 -6.37
C LEU A 555 21.22 17.26 -7.28
N ASN A 556 22.31 18.00 -7.47
CA ASN A 556 22.41 19.00 -8.52
C ASN A 556 22.66 18.27 -9.84
N LEU A 557 21.62 17.61 -10.37
CA LEU A 557 21.73 16.95 -11.67
C LEU A 557 21.92 18.02 -12.74
N THR A 558 23.13 18.08 -13.30
CA THR A 558 23.39 18.96 -14.43
C THR A 558 22.70 18.39 -15.67
N PRO A 559 22.33 19.24 -16.64
CA PRO A 559 21.76 18.77 -17.89
C PRO A 559 22.64 17.79 -18.67
N GLU A 560 23.95 17.78 -18.39
CA GLU A 560 25.00 17.01 -19.09
C GLU A 560 25.08 15.55 -18.64
N GLU A 561 24.67 15.24 -17.41
CA GLU A 561 24.69 13.88 -16.87
C GLU A 561 23.27 13.39 -16.56
N PRO A 562 22.50 12.96 -17.60
CA PRO A 562 21.14 12.52 -17.38
C PRO A 562 21.11 11.25 -16.53
N VAL A 563 20.46 11.33 -15.37
CA VAL A 563 20.09 10.14 -14.61
C VAL A 563 18.93 9.47 -15.32
N LEU A 564 19.10 8.19 -15.63
CA LEU A 564 18.07 7.36 -16.23
C LEU A 564 17.38 6.55 -15.13
N ALA A 565 16.06 6.67 -15.07
CA ALA A 565 15.19 5.86 -14.23
C ALA A 565 14.57 4.73 -15.05
N SER A 566 14.52 3.54 -14.48
CA SER A 566 13.62 2.50 -14.95
C SER A 566 12.26 2.72 -14.27
N PRO A 567 11.25 3.23 -14.99
CA PRO A 567 9.89 3.17 -14.48
C PRO A 567 9.56 1.69 -14.39
N GLY A 568 9.31 1.06 -13.25
CA GLY A 568 8.78 -0.31 -13.21
C GLY A 568 7.50 -0.49 -14.06
N SER A 569 6.71 -1.52 -13.79
CA SER A 569 5.43 -1.67 -14.49
C SER A 569 4.45 -0.58 -14.02
N TYR A 570 4.15 0.43 -14.84
CA TYR A 570 3.11 1.43 -14.53
C TYR A 570 2.01 1.40 -15.57
N ARG A 571 0.77 1.68 -15.14
CA ARG A 571 -0.37 1.91 -16.03
C ARG A 571 -1.01 3.24 -15.71
N LEU A 572 -0.97 4.17 -16.65
CA LEU A 572 -1.61 5.48 -16.51
C LEU A 572 -2.92 5.51 -17.30
N VAL A 573 -4.02 5.83 -16.64
CA VAL A 573 -5.38 5.86 -17.20
C VAL A 573 -5.96 7.26 -17.02
N VAL A 574 -6.67 7.75 -18.03
CA VAL A 574 -7.54 8.93 -17.95
C VAL A 574 -8.97 8.50 -18.25
N TYR A 575 -9.92 8.98 -17.46
CA TYR A 575 -11.33 8.65 -17.62
C TYR A 575 -12.05 9.68 -18.47
N LYS A 576 -13.12 9.22 -19.14
CA LYS A 576 -14.10 10.03 -19.84
C LYS A 576 -15.51 9.66 -19.36
N TRP A 577 -16.47 10.56 -19.61
CA TRP A 577 -17.87 10.37 -19.26
C TRP A 577 -18.74 10.56 -20.49
N ASP A 578 -19.75 9.72 -20.64
CA ASP A 578 -20.78 9.91 -21.64
C ASP A 578 -21.66 11.11 -21.24
N GLY A 579 -21.77 12.08 -22.14
CA GLY A 579 -22.31 13.42 -21.87
C GLY A 579 -23.82 13.50 -21.69
N GLY A 580 -24.44 12.54 -21.00
CA GLY A 580 -25.81 12.70 -20.53
C GLY A 580 -25.87 13.89 -19.57
N SER A 581 -26.60 14.94 -19.93
CA SER A 581 -26.72 16.22 -19.22
C SER A 581 -27.28 16.14 -17.77
N GLY A 582 -27.39 14.93 -17.20
CA GLY A 582 -27.95 14.66 -15.88
C GLY A 582 -26.95 14.15 -14.83
N GLY A 583 -25.65 14.38 -14.97
CA GLY A 583 -24.64 14.07 -13.92
C GLY A 583 -24.39 12.56 -13.65
N GLY A 584 -25.20 11.68 -14.22
CA GLY A 584 -25.12 10.22 -14.04
C GLY A 584 -24.31 9.48 -15.12
N GLY A 585 -23.43 10.16 -15.85
CA GLY A 585 -22.64 9.53 -16.91
C GLY A 585 -21.78 8.38 -16.38
N GLN A 586 -21.73 7.28 -17.13
CA GLN A 586 -20.91 6.12 -16.83
C GLN A 586 -19.41 6.48 -17.03
N ARG A 587 -18.58 6.12 -16.05
CA ARG A 587 -17.12 6.28 -16.12
C ARG A 587 -16.57 5.28 -17.13
N GLU A 588 -15.90 5.76 -18.17
CA GLU A 588 -15.21 4.95 -19.16
C GLU A 588 -13.71 5.27 -19.19
N VAL A 589 -12.89 4.33 -19.64
CA VAL A 589 -11.48 4.60 -19.97
C VAL A 589 -11.44 5.45 -21.23
N GLY A 590 -11.02 6.71 -21.10
CA GLY A 590 -10.84 7.62 -22.22
C GLY A 590 -9.50 7.43 -22.92
N TRP A 591 -8.46 7.14 -22.13
CA TRP A 591 -7.12 6.84 -22.61
C TRP A 591 -6.39 5.98 -21.56
N SER A 592 -5.51 5.09 -22.01
CA SER A 592 -4.61 4.36 -21.11
C SER A 592 -3.27 4.08 -21.78
N TRP A 593 -2.20 4.07 -20.99
CA TRP A 593 -0.87 3.71 -21.43
C TRP A 593 -0.17 2.84 -20.39
N ASP A 594 0.42 1.75 -20.87
CA ASP A 594 1.20 0.81 -20.07
C ASP A 594 2.69 1.08 -20.29
N PHE A 595 3.36 1.48 -19.23
CA PHE A 595 4.81 1.61 -19.14
C PHE A 595 5.35 0.27 -18.62
N THR A 596 5.51 -0.72 -19.51
CA THR A 596 6.09 -2.02 -19.16
C THR A 596 7.56 -2.09 -19.58
N CYS A 597 8.47 -2.47 -18.69
CA CYS A 597 9.91 -2.57 -18.98
C CYS A 597 10.25 -3.89 -19.71
N SER A 598 11.03 -3.84 -20.80
CA SER A 598 12.44 -4.25 -20.73
C SER A 598 13.43 -3.32 -21.46
N ALA A 599 12.99 -2.22 -22.09
CA ALA A 599 13.85 -1.41 -22.96
C ALA A 599 13.69 0.12 -22.82
N THR A 600 12.89 0.61 -21.88
CA THR A 600 12.52 2.03 -21.81
C THR A 600 13.03 2.67 -20.53
N PHE A 601 13.97 3.58 -20.67
CA PHE A 601 14.44 4.44 -19.59
C PHE A 601 13.82 5.83 -19.72
N CYS A 602 13.45 6.42 -18.58
CA CYS A 602 13.04 7.82 -18.52
C CYS A 602 14.19 8.65 -17.95
N ARG A 603 14.49 9.79 -18.56
CA ARG A 603 15.38 10.78 -17.95
C ARG A 603 14.68 11.37 -16.72
N VAL A 604 15.34 11.33 -15.56
CA VAL A 604 14.82 11.98 -14.36
C VAL A 604 14.73 13.50 -14.60
N GLY A 605 13.62 14.11 -14.18
CA GLY A 605 13.22 15.47 -14.50
C GLY A 605 12.42 15.61 -15.81
N CYS A 606 12.09 14.51 -16.50
CA CYS A 606 11.32 14.53 -17.74
C CYS A 606 9.98 13.77 -17.61
N GLY A 607 9.05 14.12 -18.50
CA GLY A 607 7.75 13.45 -18.64
C GLY A 607 7.76 12.42 -19.77
N TRP A 608 7.15 11.27 -19.54
CA TRP A 608 7.00 10.21 -20.53
C TRP A 608 5.52 9.97 -20.85
N GLY A 609 5.12 10.07 -22.12
CA GLY A 609 3.72 10.11 -22.47
C GLY A 609 3.42 10.19 -23.96
N THR A 610 2.15 10.39 -24.28
CA THR A 610 1.67 10.56 -25.65
C THR A 610 1.14 11.99 -25.84
N PRO A 611 1.65 12.78 -26.81
CA PRO A 611 1.26 14.18 -27.01
C PRO A 611 -0.20 14.37 -27.45
N ASP A 612 -0.82 13.34 -28.03
CA ASP A 612 -2.18 13.39 -28.58
C ASP A 612 -3.13 12.41 -27.87
N ALA A 613 -2.91 12.20 -26.57
CA ALA A 613 -3.64 11.24 -25.74
C ALA A 613 -5.16 11.55 -25.62
N LEU A 614 -5.51 12.83 -25.53
CA LEU A 614 -6.87 13.31 -25.29
C LEU A 614 -7.32 14.22 -26.44
N PRO A 615 -8.00 13.69 -27.47
CA PRO A 615 -8.51 14.50 -28.56
C PRO A 615 -9.61 15.47 -28.08
N PHE A 616 -9.51 16.73 -28.49
CA PHE A 616 -10.52 17.75 -28.25
C PHE A 616 -11.63 17.68 -29.29
N LYS A 617 -12.88 17.86 -28.86
CA LYS A 617 -14.03 17.97 -29.79
C LYS A 617 -14.02 19.26 -30.61
N ARG A 618 -13.32 20.29 -30.12
CA ARG A 618 -13.12 21.58 -30.79
C ARG A 618 -11.67 21.98 -30.63
N THR A 619 -11.07 22.49 -31.70
CA THR A 619 -9.72 23.06 -31.66
C THR A 619 -9.68 24.16 -30.60
N LEU A 620 -8.61 24.16 -29.80
CA LEU A 620 -8.39 25.24 -28.84
C LEU A 620 -8.32 26.58 -29.58
N PRO A 621 -9.06 27.61 -29.12
CA PRO A 621 -8.97 28.92 -29.73
C PRO A 621 -7.53 29.42 -29.67
N SER A 622 -7.04 30.00 -30.77
CA SER A 622 -5.78 30.73 -30.79
C SER A 622 -5.82 31.84 -29.72
N ALA A 623 -4.66 32.18 -29.15
CA ALA A 623 -4.56 33.26 -28.17
C ALA A 623 -5.18 34.59 -28.67
N THR A 624 -5.02 34.87 -29.97
CA THR A 624 -5.63 36.01 -30.65
C THR A 624 -7.16 35.99 -30.68
N ALA A 625 -7.78 34.81 -30.79
CA ALA A 625 -9.23 34.65 -30.79
C ALA A 625 -9.83 34.78 -29.37
N ALA A 626 -9.09 34.36 -28.35
CA ALA A 626 -9.53 34.43 -26.95
C ALA A 626 -9.69 35.87 -26.43
N ALA A 627 -8.89 36.81 -26.95
CA ALA A 627 -8.94 38.23 -26.55
C ALA A 627 -10.21 38.98 -27.01
N SER A 628 -10.99 38.43 -27.94
CA SER A 628 -12.14 39.11 -28.56
C SER A 628 -13.51 38.70 -27.98
N ILE A 629 -13.55 37.71 -27.08
CA ILE A 629 -14.79 37.15 -26.52
C ILE A 629 -15.05 37.75 -25.13
N SER A 630 -16.30 38.09 -24.82
CA SER A 630 -16.71 38.68 -23.53
C SER A 630 -16.29 37.78 -22.36
N ALA A 631 -15.67 38.36 -21.33
CA ALA A 631 -14.95 37.64 -20.28
C ALA A 631 -15.72 36.51 -19.56
N GLY A 632 -17.06 36.54 -19.56
CA GLY A 632 -17.90 35.50 -18.96
C GLY A 632 -18.05 34.24 -19.82
N ASP A 633 -18.36 34.38 -21.11
CA ASP A 633 -18.61 33.24 -22.00
C ASP A 633 -17.31 32.52 -22.38
N THR A 634 -16.19 33.26 -22.44
CA THR A 634 -14.88 32.70 -22.80
C THR A 634 -14.42 31.63 -21.82
N GLN A 635 -14.77 31.76 -20.53
CA GLN A 635 -14.29 30.83 -19.51
C GLN A 635 -14.93 29.43 -19.63
N GLN A 636 -16.25 29.37 -19.86
CA GLN A 636 -16.92 28.10 -20.11
C GLN A 636 -16.51 27.51 -21.47
N GLN A 637 -16.29 28.37 -22.47
CA GLN A 637 -15.89 27.94 -23.80
C GLN A 637 -14.48 27.32 -23.85
N LEU A 638 -13.54 27.82 -23.03
CA LEU A 638 -12.20 27.23 -22.90
C LEU A 638 -12.26 25.81 -22.33
N LEU A 639 -13.13 25.56 -21.34
CA LEU A 639 -13.28 24.23 -20.75
C LEU A 639 -14.19 23.29 -21.56
N ALA A 640 -14.94 23.81 -22.54
CA ALA A 640 -15.83 23.00 -23.38
C ALA A 640 -15.08 21.93 -24.19
N CYS A 641 -13.80 22.15 -24.54
CA CYS A 641 -12.97 21.14 -25.20
C CYS A 641 -12.63 19.95 -24.29
N TRP A 642 -12.63 20.16 -22.97
CA TRP A 642 -12.39 19.15 -21.94
C TRP A 642 -13.66 18.47 -21.46
N ALA A 643 -14.85 18.92 -21.89
CA ALA A 643 -16.13 18.43 -21.39
C ALA A 643 -16.28 16.90 -21.33
N PRO A 644 -15.78 16.09 -22.30
CA PRO A 644 -15.85 14.63 -22.20
C PRO A 644 -15.02 14.03 -21.05
N TYR A 645 -14.01 14.76 -20.57
CA TYR A 645 -13.04 14.32 -19.57
C TYR A 645 -13.21 15.03 -18.23
N LEU A 646 -14.22 15.90 -18.08
CA LEU A 646 -14.48 16.59 -16.83
C LEU A 646 -15.70 15.99 -16.12
N LYS A 647 -15.51 15.62 -14.86
CA LYS A 647 -16.57 15.29 -13.91
C LYS A 647 -16.37 16.09 -12.64
N ASP A 648 -17.43 16.78 -12.20
CA ASP A 648 -17.42 17.64 -11.02
C ASP A 648 -16.32 18.72 -11.08
N GLY A 649 -16.06 19.24 -12.29
CA GLY A 649 -15.03 20.25 -12.52
C GLY A 649 -13.61 19.72 -12.44
N LYS A 650 -13.39 18.40 -12.54
CA LYS A 650 -12.05 17.79 -12.50
C LYS A 650 -11.85 16.78 -13.63
N LEU A 651 -10.64 16.74 -14.17
CA LEU A 651 -10.17 15.64 -15.01
C LEU A 651 -9.68 14.53 -14.10
N TRP A 652 -10.18 13.31 -14.24
CA TRP A 652 -9.76 12.18 -13.39
C TRP A 652 -8.97 11.14 -14.16
N GLY A 653 -8.06 10.50 -13.44
CA GLY A 653 -7.32 9.36 -13.92
C GLY A 653 -6.93 8.41 -12.79
N CYS A 654 -6.21 7.36 -13.16
CA CYS A 654 -5.64 6.39 -12.24
C CYS A 654 -4.22 6.06 -12.67
N LEU A 655 -3.29 5.96 -11.71
CA LEU A 655 -1.96 5.42 -11.92
C LEU A 655 -1.86 4.10 -11.15
N SER A 656 -1.61 3.01 -11.85
CA SER A 656 -1.48 1.69 -11.24
C SER A 656 -0.04 1.19 -11.32
N LEU A 657 0.50 0.69 -10.19
CA LEU A 657 1.82 0.07 -10.08
C LEU A 657 1.70 -1.43 -10.33
N GLY A 658 1.99 -1.87 -11.55
CA GLY A 658 1.96 -3.27 -11.92
C GLY A 658 2.99 -4.06 -11.12
N LYS A 659 2.69 -5.34 -10.85
CA LYS A 659 3.75 -6.28 -10.48
C LYS A 659 4.71 -6.34 -11.66
N VAL A 660 6.01 -6.25 -11.39
CA VAL A 660 7.02 -6.58 -12.40
C VAL A 660 6.75 -8.05 -12.74
N GLY A 661 6.21 -8.30 -13.94
CA GLY A 661 6.02 -9.67 -14.42
C GLY A 661 7.40 -10.28 -14.60
N GLU A 662 7.67 -11.36 -13.86
CA GLU A 662 8.88 -12.16 -14.01
C GLU A 662 9.00 -12.77 -15.42
#